data_AF-A0A370TC10-F1
#
_entry.id   AF-A0A370TC10-F1
#
_cell.length_a   1.000
_cell.length_b   1.000
_cell.length_c   1.000
_cell.angle_alpha   90.00
_cell.angle_beta   90.00
_cell.angle_gamma   90.00
#
_symmetry.space_group_name_H-M   'P 1'
#
loop_
_entity.id
_entity.type
_entity.pdbx_description
1 polymer ?
#
loop_
_entity_poly.entity_id
_entity_poly.type
_entity_poly.pdbx_seq_one_letter_code
_entity_poly.pdbx_strand_id
1 'polypeptide(L)'
;MCRTRRIKCDETKPTCNQCAKSRRQCPGYKDDFDLVFRNETQATERRARRTLTTGKQSNIRVTIQNPHPALSSAPNDGSNLTITSTSGADMAMALASPMSLSIPIEQQAPCYFMSNFVLAPSNDAGTPRGYFDFLAPLMKNEHPDSQLASAFSAVAMASLANRPNSKSRKELKYISVMQYAKALKATNLALQDPSKQKTDQTLAAILMLGFYETVCTENTNPSAWYSHIDGAVQIVKLRGKKQLRTKVGNALFQVVRTQMAITCMTASKSPELGPDWWVADSVSDDFGVPVTKIQLELAELRAEVNNALTSFPRTPEYFAKVTGFIRRAELLEQEYYQWEASLPASWKPRTVAWVDNVAGADISKAEVCPGKVEVYTSIWVGTTWNHARSVRINISGTITRCAAWICSPVDYRTTPEYAHGIRLCSDLATDILSSIPYHLGWDINKGGAVSSSDFSSFTSGLDAFRNPKGIGGFFALWPIFAVSCTDYITDAQRAWAKARMRYIGDSMGMNHAKVLAGFQLRLPSMIIRRDNIGHSPPSTQTAPAMTRGVYSPPTAPPSGATPPFPHPSFPISYASSATTRISATVYALDPLQQREAMQKETFERERALLLKKASNSQGEAVEKLLAVYLAV
;
A
#
# COMPACT_ATOMS: atom_id res chain seq x y z
N MET A 1 15.23 -19.82 26.90
CA MET A 1 15.49 -20.57 28.15
C MET A 1 15.29 -22.07 28.02
N CYS A 2 14.08 -22.61 27.87
CA CYS A 2 13.89 -24.07 27.70
C CYS A 2 14.65 -24.66 26.49
N ARG A 3 14.62 -23.94 25.35
CA ARG A 3 15.40 -24.29 24.13
C ARG A 3 16.92 -24.34 24.38
N THR A 4 17.47 -23.30 25.01
CA THR A 4 18.90 -23.22 25.34
C THR A 4 19.34 -24.36 26.25
N ARG A 5 18.46 -24.78 27.16
CA ARG A 5 18.70 -25.86 28.12
C ARG A 5 18.35 -27.25 27.57
N ARG A 6 17.85 -27.35 26.34
CA ARG A 6 17.37 -28.60 25.72
C ARG A 6 16.36 -29.38 26.59
N ILE A 7 15.53 -28.67 27.34
CA ILE A 7 14.42 -29.26 28.12
C ILE A 7 13.09 -29.03 27.41
N LYS A 8 12.15 -29.97 27.58
CA LYS A 8 10.82 -29.89 26.98
C LYS A 8 10.06 -28.68 27.54
N CYS A 9 9.65 -27.78 26.65
CA CYS A 9 8.83 -26.62 26.99
C CYS A 9 7.35 -27.05 27.02
N ASP A 10 6.61 -26.60 28.02
CA ASP A 10 5.16 -26.89 28.16
C ASP A 10 4.26 -25.85 27.46
N GLU A 11 4.86 -24.86 26.80
CA GLU A 11 4.22 -23.90 25.89
C GLU A 11 3.11 -23.02 26.49
N THR A 12 2.94 -23.04 27.82
CA THR A 12 2.00 -22.17 28.53
C THR A 12 2.36 -20.68 28.38
N LYS A 13 1.37 -19.84 28.06
CA LYS A 13 1.51 -18.38 27.84
C LYS A 13 1.03 -17.60 29.08
N PRO A 14 1.65 -16.46 29.46
CA PRO A 14 2.71 -15.72 28.75
C PRO A 14 4.13 -16.25 28.98
N THR A 15 4.35 -17.09 30.00
CA THR A 15 5.65 -17.72 30.30
C THR A 15 5.46 -19.20 30.61
N CYS A 16 6.30 -20.09 30.06
CA CYS A 16 6.17 -21.53 30.31
C CYS A 16 6.35 -21.87 31.80
N ASN A 17 5.64 -22.88 32.31
CA ASN A 17 5.73 -23.27 33.72
C ASN A 17 7.12 -23.74 34.11
N GLN A 18 7.90 -24.28 33.18
CA GLN A 18 9.28 -24.69 33.43
C GLN A 18 10.20 -23.49 33.75
N CYS A 19 10.03 -22.37 33.05
CA CYS A 19 10.75 -21.13 33.36
C CYS A 19 10.23 -20.49 34.64
N ALA A 20 8.91 -20.50 34.86
CA ALA A 20 8.29 -19.97 36.07
C ALA A 20 8.75 -20.72 37.34
N LYS A 21 8.68 -22.06 37.34
CA LYS A 21 9.12 -22.92 38.46
C LYS A 21 10.62 -22.79 38.74
N SER A 22 11.43 -22.61 37.70
CA SER A 22 12.87 -22.39 37.87
C SER A 22 13.24 -20.93 38.19
N ARG A 23 12.25 -20.04 38.39
CA ARG A 23 12.42 -18.60 38.64
C ARG A 23 13.34 -17.91 37.63
N ARG A 24 13.28 -18.33 36.36
CA ARG A 24 14.08 -17.75 35.28
C ARG A 24 13.20 -16.99 34.30
N GLN A 25 13.73 -15.88 33.78
CA GLN A 25 13.03 -15.09 32.78
C GLN A 25 12.85 -15.91 31.49
N CYS A 26 11.60 -16.21 31.14
CA CYS A 26 11.28 -16.80 29.85
C CYS A 26 11.47 -15.72 28.77
N PRO A 27 12.26 -15.95 27.71
CA PRO A 27 12.43 -14.98 26.64
C PRO A 27 11.17 -14.82 25.75
N GLY A 28 10.06 -15.44 26.13
CA GLY A 28 8.84 -15.49 25.34
C GLY A 28 8.88 -16.51 24.20
N TYR A 29 7.76 -16.64 23.52
CA TYR A 29 7.61 -17.45 22.32
C TYR A 29 7.88 -16.58 21.09
N LYS A 30 8.40 -17.18 20.01
CA LYS A 30 8.50 -16.47 18.73
C LYS A 30 7.08 -16.07 18.30
N ASP A 31 6.97 -14.86 17.80
CA ASP A 31 5.72 -14.33 17.29
C ASP A 31 5.23 -15.22 16.13
N ASP A 32 3.93 -15.46 16.01
CA ASP A 32 3.36 -16.26 14.91
C ASP A 32 3.74 -15.65 13.55
N PHE A 33 3.97 -14.34 13.50
CA PHE A 33 4.54 -13.63 12.34
C PHE A 33 5.93 -14.12 11.94
N ASP A 34 6.78 -14.52 12.89
CA ASP A 34 8.13 -15.02 12.63
C ASP A 34 8.13 -16.55 12.35
N LEU A 35 7.03 -17.23 12.66
CA LEU A 35 6.80 -18.65 12.36
C LEU A 35 6.27 -18.87 10.93
N VAL A 36 5.72 -17.82 10.28
CA VAL A 36 5.27 -17.83 8.86
C VAL A 36 6.40 -18.18 7.88
N PHE A 37 7.66 -18.00 8.27
CA PHE A 37 8.81 -18.20 7.39
C PHE A 37 9.63 -19.43 7.77
N ARG A 38 9.17 -20.62 7.33
CA ARG A 38 10.08 -21.73 7.05
C ARG A 38 10.44 -21.71 5.56
N ASN A 39 11.60 -21.15 5.27
CA ASN A 39 12.22 -21.18 3.97
C ASN A 39 12.80 -22.58 3.70
N GLU A 40 12.04 -23.44 3.02
CA GLU A 40 12.51 -24.72 2.45
C GLU A 40 13.48 -24.49 1.26
N THR A 41 13.50 -23.28 0.70
CA THR A 41 14.35 -22.89 -0.43
C THR A 41 15.84 -22.93 -0.05
N GLN A 42 16.24 -22.52 1.16
CA GLN A 42 17.65 -22.61 1.60
C GLN A 42 18.12 -24.04 1.78
N ALA A 43 17.24 -24.95 2.23
CA ALA A 43 17.56 -26.36 2.33
C ALA A 43 17.69 -26.99 0.94
N THR A 44 16.82 -26.60 0.01
CA THR A 44 16.81 -27.04 -1.39
C THR A 44 17.98 -26.48 -2.19
N GLU A 45 18.34 -25.21 -2.00
CA GLU A 45 19.49 -24.53 -2.59
C GLU A 45 20.82 -25.14 -2.09
N ARG A 46 20.91 -25.47 -0.80
CA ARG A 46 22.07 -26.22 -0.24
C ARG A 46 22.15 -27.63 -0.81
N ARG A 47 21.01 -28.28 -1.12
CA ARG A 47 20.96 -29.59 -1.77
C ARG A 47 21.39 -29.50 -3.24
N ALA A 48 20.91 -28.50 -3.98
CA ALA A 48 21.28 -28.22 -5.36
C ALA A 48 22.77 -27.86 -5.51
N ARG A 49 23.32 -27.03 -4.60
CA ARG A 49 24.77 -26.72 -4.55
C ARG A 49 25.64 -27.96 -4.31
N ARG A 50 25.19 -28.90 -3.47
CA ARG A 50 25.92 -30.17 -3.24
C ARG A 50 25.95 -31.07 -4.49
N THR A 51 24.88 -31.06 -5.28
CA THR A 51 24.81 -31.79 -6.55
C THR A 51 25.71 -31.16 -7.63
N LEU A 52 25.89 -29.83 -7.62
CA LEU A 52 26.78 -29.13 -8.54
C LEU A 52 28.28 -29.33 -8.23
N THR A 53 28.64 -29.59 -6.97
CA THR A 53 30.05 -29.85 -6.58
C THR A 53 30.55 -31.27 -6.91
N THR A 54 29.71 -32.17 -7.41
CA THR A 54 30.06 -33.57 -7.70
C THR A 54 29.98 -33.97 -9.19
N GLY A 55 29.75 -33.02 -10.10
CA GLY A 55 29.76 -33.25 -11.54
C GLY A 55 31.17 -33.16 -12.15
N LYS A 56 31.64 -34.26 -12.74
CA LYS A 56 32.95 -34.45 -13.39
C LYS A 56 33.30 -33.35 -14.41
N GLN A 57 34.54 -32.88 -14.34
CA GLN A 57 35.18 -32.01 -15.33
C GLN A 57 35.17 -32.66 -16.72
N SER A 58 34.69 -31.93 -17.72
CA SER A 58 35.06 -32.16 -19.13
C SER A 58 35.49 -30.82 -19.73
N ASN A 59 36.72 -30.81 -20.26
CA ASN A 59 37.38 -29.63 -20.80
C ASN A 59 36.75 -29.23 -22.15
N ILE A 60 36.26 -28.00 -22.25
CA ILE A 60 36.05 -27.33 -23.55
C ILE A 60 36.80 -26.00 -23.52
N ARG A 61 37.83 -25.89 -24.36
CA ARG A 61 38.57 -24.67 -24.67
C ARG A 61 37.73 -23.79 -25.60
N VAL A 62 37.56 -22.52 -25.26
CA VAL A 62 37.21 -21.47 -26.22
C VAL A 62 38.16 -20.29 -26.01
N THR A 63 38.90 -19.97 -27.07
CA THR A 63 39.88 -18.88 -27.17
C THR A 63 39.15 -17.58 -27.52
N ILE A 64 39.37 -16.50 -26.76
CA ILE A 64 39.07 -15.13 -27.19
C ILE A 64 40.24 -14.23 -26.79
N GLN A 65 40.77 -13.52 -27.79
CA GLN A 65 41.92 -12.63 -27.73
C GLN A 65 41.60 -11.34 -26.96
N ASN A 66 42.52 -10.95 -26.07
CA ASN A 66 42.62 -9.60 -25.49
C ASN A 66 43.70 -8.80 -26.24
N PRO A 67 43.51 -7.50 -26.48
CA PRO A 67 44.61 -6.57 -26.66
C PRO A 67 44.84 -5.74 -25.38
N HIS A 68 46.08 -5.73 -24.91
CA HIS A 68 46.62 -4.74 -23.99
C HIS A 68 47.74 -3.93 -24.70
N PRO A 69 48.09 -2.73 -24.19
CA PRO A 69 48.70 -1.64 -24.94
C PRO A 69 50.23 -1.65 -24.88
N ALA A 70 50.88 -0.97 -25.83
CA ALA A 70 52.29 -0.62 -25.75
C ALA A 70 52.57 0.78 -26.32
N LEU A 71 53.22 1.61 -25.49
CA LEU A 71 54.00 2.78 -25.88
C LEU A 71 55.24 2.35 -26.70
N SER A 72 55.73 3.21 -27.61
CA SER A 72 57.07 3.84 -27.55
C SER A 72 57.48 4.57 -28.86
N SER A 73 57.92 5.83 -28.69
CA SER A 73 59.07 6.56 -29.29
C SER A 73 59.42 6.48 -30.79
N ALA A 74 59.66 7.64 -31.45
CA ALA A 74 60.97 8.27 -31.78
C ALA A 74 60.80 9.53 -32.72
N PRO A 75 61.83 10.35 -33.07
CA PRO A 75 61.79 11.83 -32.91
C PRO A 75 62.26 12.70 -34.14
N ASN A 76 62.34 14.03 -33.92
CA ASN A 76 63.05 15.11 -34.66
C ASN A 76 62.55 15.48 -36.08
N ASP A 77 62.66 16.70 -36.64
CA ASP A 77 63.33 17.97 -36.30
C ASP A 77 62.74 19.09 -37.20
N GLY A 78 62.95 20.39 -36.89
CA GLY A 78 62.79 21.45 -37.91
C GLY A 78 62.30 22.86 -37.53
N SER A 79 63.03 23.56 -36.65
CA SER A 79 63.45 24.98 -36.72
C SER A 79 62.49 26.17 -37.06
N ASN A 80 62.58 27.19 -36.18
CA ASN A 80 62.71 28.66 -36.45
C ASN A 80 61.44 29.47 -36.85
N LEU A 81 61.11 30.69 -36.37
CA LEU A 81 61.77 31.77 -35.61
C LEU A 81 60.71 32.72 -34.94
N THR A 82 61.07 33.18 -33.73
CA THR A 82 60.94 34.48 -33.01
C THR A 82 60.04 35.66 -33.48
N ILE A 83 59.62 36.45 -32.47
CA ILE A 83 59.28 37.92 -32.38
C ILE A 83 57.80 38.12 -31.92
N THR A 84 57.42 38.81 -30.82
CA THR A 84 58.06 39.70 -29.84
C THR A 84 57.19 39.78 -28.58
N SER A 85 57.83 40.00 -27.44
CA SER A 85 57.23 40.50 -26.21
C SER A 85 57.00 42.01 -26.28
N THR A 86 55.91 42.52 -25.71
CA THR A 86 55.84 43.52 -24.60
C THR A 86 54.66 44.50 -24.71
N SER A 87 53.87 44.48 -23.63
CA SER A 87 53.22 45.61 -22.93
C SER A 87 52.29 46.55 -23.70
N GLY A 88 51.02 46.53 -23.30
CA GLY A 88 50.08 47.62 -23.49
C GLY A 88 48.73 47.21 -22.95
N ALA A 89 48.25 47.91 -21.93
CA ALA A 89 46.98 47.66 -21.28
C ALA A 89 45.83 47.70 -22.30
N ASP A 90 45.17 46.57 -22.52
CA ASP A 90 43.87 46.53 -23.17
C ASP A 90 42.84 45.92 -22.23
N MET A 91 41.92 46.80 -21.87
CA MET A 91 40.62 46.58 -21.27
C MET A 91 39.96 45.32 -21.85
N ALA A 92 40.19 44.16 -21.25
CA ALA A 92 39.48 42.95 -21.60
C ALA A 92 38.02 43.13 -21.16
N MET A 93 37.21 43.60 -22.10
CA MET A 93 35.76 43.52 -22.12
C MET A 93 35.33 42.27 -21.37
N ALA A 94 34.57 42.47 -20.30
CA ALA A 94 33.78 41.42 -19.69
C ALA A 94 32.99 40.75 -20.80
N LEU A 95 33.49 39.61 -21.29
CA LEU A 95 32.72 38.70 -22.10
C LEU A 95 31.64 38.20 -21.16
N ALA A 96 30.51 38.90 -21.16
CA ALA A 96 29.26 38.42 -20.62
C ALA A 96 29.11 36.99 -21.14
N SER A 97 29.16 36.02 -20.22
CA SER A 97 28.73 34.65 -20.52
C SER A 97 27.48 34.74 -21.37
N PRO A 98 27.40 34.08 -22.53
CA PRO A 98 26.21 34.14 -23.36
C PRO A 98 25.05 33.75 -22.46
N MET A 99 24.10 34.68 -22.29
CA MET A 99 22.85 34.47 -21.59
C MET A 99 22.30 33.16 -22.12
N SER A 100 22.34 32.10 -21.32
CA SER A 100 21.79 30.83 -21.74
C SER A 100 20.29 31.07 -21.90
N LEU A 101 19.78 30.99 -23.13
CA LEU A 101 18.35 30.97 -23.39
C LEU A 101 17.76 29.76 -22.63
N SER A 102 17.24 30.02 -21.44
CA SER A 102 16.55 29.01 -20.63
C SER A 102 15.05 29.23 -20.77
N ILE A 103 14.31 28.18 -21.09
CA ILE A 103 12.85 28.19 -21.02
C ILE A 103 12.44 28.54 -19.58
N PRO A 104 11.52 29.47 -19.33
CA PRO A 104 11.06 29.78 -17.97
C PRO A 104 10.55 28.53 -17.24
N ILE A 105 10.79 28.43 -15.94
CA ILE A 105 10.38 27.28 -15.10
C ILE A 105 8.87 27.04 -15.21
N GLU A 106 8.11 28.12 -15.31
CA GLU A 106 6.65 28.16 -15.45
C GLU A 106 6.18 27.45 -16.72
N GLN A 107 7.04 27.35 -17.74
CA GLN A 107 6.76 26.62 -18.98
C GLN A 107 7.37 25.21 -18.95
N GLN A 108 8.55 25.04 -18.35
CA GLN A 108 9.21 23.73 -18.24
C GLN A 108 8.37 22.74 -17.43
N ALA A 109 7.83 23.16 -16.27
CA ALA A 109 7.11 22.28 -15.36
C ALA A 109 5.84 21.67 -16.00
N PRO A 110 4.93 22.44 -16.59
CA PRO A 110 3.79 21.90 -17.35
C PRO A 110 4.17 20.91 -18.44
N CYS A 111 5.20 21.23 -19.24
CA CYS A 111 5.66 20.36 -20.33
C CYS A 111 6.22 19.04 -19.78
N TYR A 112 7.01 19.11 -18.70
CA TYR A 112 7.54 17.94 -18.02
C TYR A 112 6.42 17.04 -17.50
N PHE A 113 5.40 17.63 -16.86
CA PHE A 113 4.26 16.88 -16.34
C PHE A 113 3.48 16.19 -17.46
N MET A 114 3.13 16.93 -18.52
CA MET A 114 2.39 16.40 -19.67
C MET A 114 3.14 15.24 -20.33
N SER A 115 4.46 15.34 -20.49
CA SER A 115 5.28 14.30 -21.10
C SER A 115 5.44 13.04 -20.23
N ASN A 116 5.44 13.19 -18.90
CA ASN A 116 5.73 12.10 -17.97
C ASN A 116 4.49 11.43 -17.35
N PHE A 117 3.36 12.14 -17.23
CA PHE A 117 2.19 11.69 -16.47
C PHE A 117 0.89 11.62 -17.27
N VAL A 118 0.83 12.25 -18.44
CA VAL A 118 -0.39 12.22 -19.28
C VAL A 118 -0.25 11.13 -20.34
N LEU A 119 -1.23 10.23 -20.35
CA LEU A 119 -1.38 9.21 -21.38
C LEU A 119 -2.49 9.63 -22.33
N ALA A 120 -2.13 9.90 -23.57
CA ALA A 120 -3.12 10.18 -24.60
C ALA A 120 -3.85 8.89 -25.02
N PRO A 121 -5.16 8.95 -25.28
CA PRO A 121 -5.88 7.87 -25.94
C PRO A 121 -5.19 7.45 -27.25
N SER A 122 -4.98 6.15 -27.46
CA SER A 122 -4.52 5.60 -28.75
C SER A 122 -5.49 4.54 -29.24
N ASN A 123 -5.65 4.45 -30.57
CA ASN A 123 -6.46 3.42 -31.21
C ASN A 123 -5.65 2.13 -31.47
N ASP A 124 -4.32 2.15 -31.30
CA ASP A 124 -3.41 1.11 -31.80
C ASP A 124 -3.50 -0.24 -31.04
N ALA A 125 -4.08 -0.25 -29.85
CA ALA A 125 -4.20 -1.44 -28.99
C ALA A 125 -5.66 -1.87 -28.70
N GLY A 126 -6.64 -1.30 -29.41
CA GLY A 126 -8.05 -1.53 -29.10
C GLY A 126 -8.48 -0.97 -27.73
N THR A 127 -7.67 -0.09 -27.14
CA THR A 127 -7.94 0.58 -25.86
C THR A 127 -7.90 2.10 -26.06
N PRO A 128 -9.04 2.77 -26.33
CA PRO A 128 -9.11 4.21 -26.53
C PRO A 128 -8.96 5.00 -25.21
N ARG A 129 -8.27 4.44 -24.22
CA ARG A 129 -8.24 4.94 -22.85
C ARG A 129 -6.97 5.74 -22.58
N GLY A 130 -7.16 7.00 -22.21
CA GLY A 130 -6.11 7.87 -21.69
C GLY A 130 -6.02 7.85 -20.16
N TYR A 131 -5.08 8.62 -19.63
CA TYR A 131 -5.00 8.94 -18.20
C TYR A 131 -4.51 10.37 -18.03
N PHE A 132 -5.25 11.18 -17.26
CA PHE A 132 -5.07 12.64 -17.18
C PHE A 132 -5.16 13.38 -18.54
N ASP A 133 -5.69 12.74 -19.58
CA ASP A 133 -5.89 13.28 -20.92
C ASP A 133 -6.93 14.40 -20.97
N PHE A 134 -7.75 14.55 -19.92
CA PHE A 134 -8.63 15.71 -19.71
C PHE A 134 -7.87 17.03 -19.50
N LEU A 135 -6.58 17.01 -19.12
CA LEU A 135 -5.84 18.23 -18.80
C LEU A 135 -5.63 19.11 -20.04
N ALA A 136 -5.20 18.54 -21.17
CA ALA A 136 -4.95 19.30 -22.39
C ALA A 136 -6.18 20.11 -22.86
N PRO A 137 -7.39 19.52 -23.00
CA PRO A 137 -8.57 20.29 -23.41
C PRO A 137 -9.03 21.29 -22.34
N LEU A 138 -8.90 20.99 -21.04
CA LEU A 138 -9.31 21.92 -19.99
C LEU A 138 -8.36 23.13 -19.89
N MET A 139 -7.05 22.91 -20.02
CA MET A 139 -6.05 23.97 -19.86
C MET A 139 -6.02 24.98 -21.02
N LYS A 140 -6.59 24.65 -22.19
CA LYS A 140 -6.51 25.49 -23.40
C LYS A 140 -7.02 26.92 -23.20
N ASN A 141 -8.09 27.09 -22.44
CA ASN A 141 -8.74 28.38 -22.18
C ASN A 141 -8.87 28.68 -20.68
N GLU A 142 -8.05 28.03 -19.85
CA GLU A 142 -8.17 28.14 -18.40
C GLU A 142 -7.54 29.45 -17.91
N HIS A 143 -8.23 30.15 -17.01
CA HIS A 143 -7.70 31.38 -16.43
C HIS A 143 -6.50 31.08 -15.51
N PRO A 144 -5.37 31.81 -15.58
CA PRO A 144 -4.17 31.52 -14.77
C PRO A 144 -4.40 31.50 -13.24
N ASP A 145 -5.37 32.29 -12.76
CA ASP A 145 -5.76 32.33 -11.35
C ASP A 145 -6.84 31.33 -10.94
N SER A 146 -7.25 30.44 -11.84
CA SER A 146 -8.23 29.42 -11.50
C SER A 146 -7.65 28.37 -10.55
N GLN A 147 -8.57 27.68 -9.89
CA GLN A 147 -8.33 26.50 -9.06
C GLN A 147 -7.58 25.40 -9.84
N LEU A 148 -7.96 25.15 -11.10
CA LEU A 148 -7.33 24.12 -11.92
C LEU A 148 -5.92 24.54 -12.34
N ALA A 149 -5.75 25.78 -12.81
CA ALA A 149 -4.44 26.28 -13.21
C ALA A 149 -3.45 26.26 -12.04
N SER A 150 -3.89 26.68 -10.85
CA SER A 150 -3.07 26.63 -9.63
C SER A 150 -2.74 25.19 -9.21
N ALA A 151 -3.72 24.27 -9.23
CA ALA A 151 -3.51 22.87 -8.84
C ALA A 151 -2.56 22.14 -9.80
N PHE A 152 -2.74 22.36 -11.11
CA PHE A 152 -1.87 21.81 -12.14
C PHE A 152 -0.44 22.37 -12.03
N SER A 153 -0.30 23.69 -11.84
CA SER A 153 1.00 24.33 -11.62
C SER A 153 1.73 23.75 -10.40
N ALA A 154 1.00 23.56 -9.29
CA ALA A 154 1.54 22.95 -8.08
C ALA A 154 2.14 21.56 -8.35
N VAL A 155 1.38 20.65 -8.96
CA VAL A 155 1.84 19.28 -9.19
C VAL A 155 2.91 19.19 -10.28
N ALA A 156 2.85 20.06 -11.29
CA ALA A 156 3.86 20.15 -12.34
C ALA A 156 5.22 20.61 -11.77
N MET A 157 5.22 21.65 -10.94
CA MET A 157 6.44 22.16 -10.29
C MET A 157 7.02 21.15 -9.31
N ALA A 158 6.17 20.50 -8.50
CA ALA A 158 6.60 19.44 -7.59
C ALA A 158 7.25 18.27 -8.33
N SER A 159 6.63 17.84 -9.44
CA SER A 159 7.14 16.76 -10.28
C SER A 159 8.51 17.11 -10.89
N LEU A 160 8.68 18.34 -11.38
CA LEU A 160 9.96 18.81 -11.91
C LEU A 160 11.03 18.96 -10.80
N ALA A 161 10.64 19.38 -9.60
CA ALA A 161 11.54 19.50 -8.44
C ALA A 161 12.10 18.13 -8.02
N ASN A 162 11.25 17.10 -8.11
CA ASN A 162 11.59 15.74 -7.69
C ASN A 162 12.42 14.96 -8.71
N ARG A 163 12.61 15.48 -9.95
CA ARG A 163 13.56 14.90 -10.91
C ARG A 163 14.96 14.77 -10.27
N PRO A 164 15.70 13.68 -10.55
CA PRO A 164 17.10 13.57 -10.17
C PRO A 164 17.92 14.75 -10.68
N ASN A 165 18.80 15.29 -9.84
CA ASN A 165 19.72 16.40 -10.18
C ASN A 165 19.03 17.72 -10.60
N SER A 166 17.79 17.96 -10.16
CA SER A 166 17.10 19.23 -10.42
C SER A 166 17.83 20.42 -9.77
N LYS A 167 18.41 21.31 -10.60
CA LYS A 167 19.24 22.46 -10.16
C LYS A 167 18.47 23.47 -9.30
N SER A 168 17.17 23.64 -9.57
CA SER A 168 16.27 24.57 -8.85
C SER A 168 15.32 23.87 -7.88
N ARG A 169 15.67 22.68 -7.37
CA ARG A 169 14.78 21.86 -6.53
C ARG A 169 14.15 22.63 -5.36
N LYS A 170 14.94 23.43 -4.62
CA LYS A 170 14.44 24.17 -3.45
C LYS A 170 13.39 25.21 -3.83
N GLU A 171 13.68 26.00 -4.86
CA GLU A 171 12.79 27.02 -5.39
C GLU A 171 11.51 26.40 -5.95
N LEU A 172 11.63 25.35 -6.78
CA LEU A 172 10.48 24.63 -7.34
C LEU A 172 9.57 24.06 -6.25
N LYS A 173 10.14 23.45 -5.19
CA LYS A 173 9.36 22.97 -4.04
C LYS A 173 8.66 24.11 -3.29
N TYR A 174 9.30 25.27 -3.15
CA TYR A 174 8.68 26.42 -2.51
C TYR A 174 7.49 26.93 -3.33
N ILE A 175 7.67 27.14 -4.64
CA ILE A 175 6.60 27.62 -5.52
C ILE A 175 5.46 26.57 -5.60
N SER A 176 5.79 25.27 -5.63
CA SER A 176 4.79 24.21 -5.67
C SER A 176 3.86 24.24 -4.45
N VAL A 177 4.42 24.48 -3.24
CA VAL A 177 3.63 24.62 -2.01
C VAL A 177 2.75 25.88 -2.04
N MET A 178 3.26 26.99 -2.54
CA MET A 178 2.46 28.22 -2.70
C MET A 178 1.27 28.00 -3.65
N GLN A 179 1.51 27.39 -4.80
CA GLN A 179 0.47 27.07 -5.78
C GLN A 179 -0.53 26.07 -5.22
N TYR A 180 -0.07 25.07 -4.46
CA TYR A 180 -0.92 24.12 -3.76
C TYR A 180 -1.85 24.82 -2.76
N ALA A 181 -1.33 25.72 -1.92
CA ALA A 181 -2.13 26.49 -0.98
C ALA A 181 -3.15 27.41 -1.68
N LYS A 182 -2.74 28.07 -2.78
CA LYS A 182 -3.63 28.87 -3.62
C LYS A 182 -4.75 28.02 -4.22
N ALA A 183 -4.40 26.85 -4.76
CA ALA A 183 -5.33 25.89 -5.35
C ALA A 183 -6.34 25.35 -4.31
N LEU A 184 -5.90 25.03 -3.10
CA LEU A 184 -6.79 24.64 -2.01
C LEU A 184 -7.81 25.74 -1.69
N LYS A 185 -7.36 26.99 -1.54
CA LYS A 185 -8.26 28.13 -1.27
C LYS A 185 -9.26 28.32 -2.40
N ALA A 186 -8.80 28.34 -3.65
CA ALA A 186 -9.66 28.54 -4.82
C ALA A 186 -10.65 27.37 -5.02
N THR A 187 -10.22 26.13 -4.79
CA THR A 187 -11.09 24.95 -4.87
C THR A 187 -12.16 25.00 -3.78
N ASN A 188 -11.82 25.38 -2.55
CA ASN A 188 -12.81 25.55 -1.48
C ASN A 188 -13.86 26.62 -1.82
N LEU A 189 -13.47 27.74 -2.42
CA LEU A 189 -14.42 28.75 -2.90
C LEU A 189 -15.29 28.23 -4.04
N ALA A 190 -14.72 27.46 -4.98
CA ALA A 190 -15.48 26.85 -6.06
C ALA A 190 -16.50 25.82 -5.58
N LEU A 191 -16.20 25.11 -4.48
CA LEU A 191 -17.11 24.14 -3.85
C LEU A 191 -18.28 24.82 -3.12
N GLN A 192 -18.13 26.06 -2.67
CA GLN A 192 -19.21 26.83 -2.03
C GLN A 192 -20.19 27.43 -3.04
N ASP A 193 -19.80 27.51 -4.31
CA ASP A 193 -20.63 28.03 -5.40
C ASP A 193 -21.39 26.86 -6.08
N PRO A 194 -22.74 26.85 -6.02
CA PRO A 194 -23.55 25.76 -6.58
C PRO A 194 -23.34 25.51 -8.08
N SER A 195 -22.92 26.54 -8.83
CA SER A 195 -22.64 26.44 -10.25
C SER A 195 -21.25 25.86 -10.53
N LYS A 196 -20.25 26.22 -9.72
CA LYS A 196 -18.84 25.81 -9.93
C LYS A 196 -18.51 24.44 -9.36
N GLN A 197 -19.19 24.00 -8.30
CA GLN A 197 -18.92 22.72 -7.65
C GLN A 197 -19.06 21.50 -8.59
N LYS A 198 -19.88 21.60 -9.66
CA LYS A 198 -20.15 20.49 -10.61
C LYS A 198 -19.31 20.56 -11.89
N THR A 199 -18.47 21.58 -12.04
CA THR A 199 -17.68 21.80 -13.26
C THR A 199 -16.55 20.79 -13.40
N ASP A 200 -16.14 20.55 -14.64
CA ASP A 200 -15.02 19.67 -14.97
C ASP A 200 -13.72 20.21 -14.37
N GLN A 201 -13.53 21.53 -14.35
CA GLN A 201 -12.40 22.22 -13.75
C GLN A 201 -12.27 21.95 -12.25
N THR A 202 -13.38 22.01 -11.50
CA THR A 202 -13.36 21.74 -10.05
C THR A 202 -12.96 20.29 -9.78
N LEU A 203 -13.52 19.32 -10.51
CA LEU A 203 -13.15 17.92 -10.34
C LEU A 203 -11.69 17.66 -10.75
N ALA A 204 -11.24 18.24 -11.87
CA ALA A 204 -9.85 18.15 -12.31
C ALA A 204 -8.88 18.74 -11.28
N ALA A 205 -9.21 19.88 -10.66
CA ALA A 205 -8.41 20.50 -9.61
C ALA A 205 -8.27 19.59 -8.39
N ILE A 206 -9.37 18.96 -7.94
CA ILE A 206 -9.34 17.98 -6.84
C ILE A 206 -8.43 16.79 -7.17
N LEU A 207 -8.50 16.26 -8.40
CA LEU A 207 -7.61 15.18 -8.83
C LEU A 207 -6.14 15.59 -8.87
N MET A 208 -5.83 16.80 -9.34
CA MET A 208 -4.46 17.33 -9.34
C MET A 208 -3.92 17.58 -7.93
N LEU A 209 -4.76 18.04 -7.00
CA LEU A 209 -4.40 18.16 -5.57
C LEU A 209 -4.12 16.78 -4.96
N GLY A 210 -4.95 15.77 -5.23
CA GLY A 210 -4.68 14.40 -4.80
C GLY A 210 -3.40 13.81 -5.39
N PHE A 211 -3.10 14.13 -6.65
CA PHE A 211 -1.86 13.70 -7.29
C PHE A 211 -0.63 14.44 -6.73
N TYR A 212 -0.76 15.72 -6.38
CA TYR A 212 0.27 16.48 -5.66
C TYR A 212 0.70 15.79 -4.36
N GLU A 213 -0.26 15.31 -3.57
CA GLU A 213 0.05 14.54 -2.35
C GLU A 213 0.88 13.30 -2.69
N THR A 214 0.50 12.54 -3.72
CA THR A 214 1.24 11.35 -4.15
C THR A 214 2.69 11.66 -4.56
N VAL A 215 2.91 12.81 -5.23
CA VAL A 215 4.24 13.26 -5.66
C VAL A 215 5.07 13.74 -4.47
N CYS A 216 4.47 14.46 -3.52
CA CYS A 216 5.20 15.18 -2.47
C CYS A 216 5.38 14.42 -1.16
N THR A 217 4.47 13.53 -0.78
CA THR A 217 4.46 12.93 0.56
C THR A 217 5.74 12.15 0.87
N GLU A 218 6.59 12.69 1.76
CA GLU A 218 7.75 11.98 2.33
C GLU A 218 7.51 11.56 3.79
N ASN A 219 6.89 12.43 4.61
CA ASN A 219 6.75 12.21 6.07
C ASN A 219 5.46 12.81 6.70
N THR A 220 4.61 13.50 5.93
CA THR A 220 3.42 14.21 6.44
C THR A 220 2.16 13.57 5.90
N ASN A 221 1.25 13.18 6.81
CA ASN A 221 -0.06 12.59 6.55
C ASN A 221 -0.13 11.69 5.28
N PRO A 222 0.33 10.42 5.35
CA PRO A 222 0.31 9.54 4.19
C PRO A 222 -1.10 9.16 3.71
N SER A 223 -2.14 9.58 4.44
CA SER A 223 -3.53 9.43 4.05
C SER A 223 -4.12 10.63 3.30
N ALA A 224 -3.37 11.72 3.11
CA ALA A 224 -3.90 12.98 2.54
C ALA A 224 -4.53 12.81 1.14
N TRP A 225 -3.98 11.92 0.31
CA TRP A 225 -4.55 11.65 -1.01
C TRP A 225 -5.94 10.97 -0.92
N TYR A 226 -6.23 10.19 0.14
CA TYR A 226 -7.53 9.53 0.31
C TYR A 226 -8.68 10.52 0.42
N SER A 227 -8.51 11.63 1.13
CA SER A 227 -9.57 12.62 1.30
C SER A 227 -9.89 13.35 -0.01
N HIS A 228 -8.89 13.58 -0.86
CA HIS A 228 -9.13 14.12 -2.20
C HIS A 228 -9.92 13.15 -3.08
N ILE A 229 -9.62 11.85 -3.02
CA ILE A 229 -10.37 10.83 -3.77
C ILE A 229 -11.80 10.71 -3.24
N ASP A 230 -12.00 10.72 -1.92
CA ASP A 230 -13.33 10.69 -1.31
C ASP A 230 -14.16 11.92 -1.74
N GLY A 231 -13.57 13.11 -1.68
CA GLY A 231 -14.19 14.34 -2.20
C GLY A 231 -14.55 14.23 -3.68
N ALA A 232 -13.65 13.71 -4.51
CA ALA A 232 -13.88 13.51 -5.94
C ALA A 232 -15.04 12.53 -6.21
N VAL A 233 -15.16 11.47 -5.42
CA VAL A 233 -16.30 10.53 -5.46
C VAL A 233 -17.61 11.25 -5.16
N GLN A 234 -17.66 12.10 -4.13
CA GLN A 234 -18.86 12.89 -3.82
C GLN A 234 -19.25 13.84 -4.97
N ILE A 235 -18.27 14.46 -5.63
CA ILE A 235 -18.53 15.31 -6.81
C ILE A 235 -19.05 14.48 -7.99
N VAL A 236 -18.50 13.28 -8.24
CA VAL A 236 -19.01 12.37 -9.28
C VAL A 236 -20.46 12.00 -9.01
N LYS A 237 -20.81 11.68 -7.76
CA LYS A 237 -22.20 11.41 -7.34
C LYS A 237 -23.10 12.62 -7.61
N LEU A 238 -22.66 13.82 -7.25
CA LEU A 238 -23.39 15.07 -7.43
C LEU A 238 -23.61 15.44 -8.91
N ARG A 239 -22.65 15.12 -9.79
CA ARG A 239 -22.74 15.30 -11.25
C ARG A 239 -23.65 14.25 -11.90
N GLY A 240 -23.71 13.05 -11.33
CA GLY A 240 -24.50 11.92 -11.85
C GLY A 240 -24.00 11.43 -13.22
N LYS A 241 -24.79 10.57 -13.88
CA LYS A 241 -24.41 9.94 -15.16
C LYS A 241 -24.26 10.91 -16.34
N LYS A 242 -24.76 12.15 -16.23
CA LYS A 242 -24.68 13.17 -17.29
C LYS A 242 -23.23 13.48 -17.70
N GLN A 243 -22.28 13.36 -16.76
CA GLN A 243 -20.86 13.59 -17.02
C GLN A 243 -20.25 12.63 -18.07
N LEU A 244 -20.86 11.46 -18.25
CA LEU A 244 -20.33 10.41 -19.13
C LEU A 244 -20.61 10.70 -20.61
N ARG A 245 -21.45 11.70 -20.89
CA ARG A 245 -21.82 12.13 -22.25
C ARG A 245 -20.74 12.97 -22.93
N THR A 246 -19.83 13.57 -22.16
CA THR A 246 -18.71 14.35 -22.71
C THR A 246 -17.41 13.56 -22.58
N LYS A 247 -16.48 13.75 -23.53
CA LYS A 247 -15.17 13.07 -23.48
C LYS A 247 -14.39 13.43 -22.20
N VAL A 248 -14.38 14.72 -21.83
CA VAL A 248 -13.70 15.23 -20.63
C VAL A 248 -14.35 14.67 -19.36
N GLY A 249 -15.67 14.71 -19.26
CA GLY A 249 -16.39 14.20 -18.10
C GLY A 249 -16.24 12.70 -17.93
N ASN A 250 -16.19 11.93 -19.02
CA ASN A 250 -15.91 10.50 -19.00
C ASN A 250 -14.46 10.21 -18.55
N ALA A 251 -13.46 10.92 -19.09
CA ALA A 251 -12.06 10.78 -18.68
C ALA A 251 -11.86 11.08 -17.18
N LEU A 252 -12.47 12.15 -16.67
CA LEU A 252 -12.47 12.47 -15.24
C LEU A 252 -13.11 11.35 -14.41
N PHE A 253 -14.28 10.86 -14.83
CA PHE A 253 -14.96 9.76 -14.16
C PHE A 253 -14.11 8.49 -14.10
N GLN A 254 -13.43 8.13 -15.18
CA GLN A 254 -12.58 6.95 -15.24
C GLN A 254 -11.40 7.03 -14.26
N VAL A 255 -10.77 8.21 -14.12
CA VAL A 255 -9.71 8.44 -13.13
C VAL A 255 -10.25 8.32 -11.71
N VAL A 256 -11.38 8.98 -11.40
CA VAL A 256 -12.02 8.88 -10.09
C VAL A 256 -12.37 7.43 -9.75
N ARG A 257 -13.00 6.70 -10.68
CA ARG A 257 -13.37 5.30 -10.51
C ARG A 257 -12.16 4.41 -10.23
N THR A 258 -11.07 4.60 -10.96
CA THR A 258 -9.84 3.80 -10.78
C THR A 258 -9.24 4.03 -9.39
N GLN A 259 -9.15 5.29 -8.97
CA GLN A 259 -8.63 5.63 -7.64
C GLN A 259 -9.56 5.17 -6.52
N MET A 260 -10.87 5.34 -6.69
CA MET A 260 -11.88 4.85 -5.74
C MET A 260 -11.82 3.32 -5.59
N ALA A 261 -11.70 2.57 -6.69
CA ALA A 261 -11.62 1.12 -6.62
C ALA A 261 -10.38 0.67 -5.81
N ILE A 262 -9.24 1.38 -5.94
CA ILE A 262 -8.05 1.14 -5.13
C ILE A 262 -8.33 1.48 -3.65
N THR A 263 -8.91 2.64 -3.35
CA THR A 263 -9.19 3.04 -1.96
C THR A 263 -10.17 2.10 -1.26
N CYS A 264 -11.28 1.73 -1.92
CA CYS A 264 -12.25 0.75 -1.44
C CYS A 264 -11.58 -0.60 -1.12
N MET A 265 -10.70 -1.07 -2.00
CA MET A 265 -9.92 -2.29 -1.77
C MET A 265 -8.96 -2.18 -0.58
N THR A 266 -8.23 -1.07 -0.46
CA THR A 266 -7.25 -0.86 0.63
C THR A 266 -7.93 -0.75 1.99
N ALA A 267 -9.00 0.04 2.06
CA ALA A 267 -9.73 0.33 3.29
C ALA A 267 -10.82 -0.71 3.60
N SER A 268 -11.01 -1.69 2.70
CA SER A 268 -12.10 -2.68 2.77
C SER A 268 -13.46 -1.99 3.01
N LYS A 269 -13.78 -1.02 2.15
CA LYS A 269 -15.04 -0.27 2.16
C LYS A 269 -15.85 -0.59 0.90
N SER A 270 -17.17 -0.72 1.07
CA SER A 270 -18.10 -0.84 -0.05
C SER A 270 -18.21 0.51 -0.80
N PRO A 271 -18.30 0.51 -2.13
CA PRO A 271 -18.65 1.69 -2.90
C PRO A 271 -20.13 2.04 -2.67
N GLU A 272 -20.43 3.25 -2.19
CA GLU A 272 -21.79 3.63 -1.75
C GLU A 272 -22.93 3.45 -2.78
N LEU A 273 -22.64 3.55 -4.07
CA LEU A 273 -23.62 3.37 -5.16
C LEU A 273 -23.65 1.95 -5.74
N GLY A 274 -22.86 1.03 -5.18
CA GLY A 274 -22.71 -0.35 -5.63
C GLY A 274 -21.88 -0.51 -6.91
N PRO A 275 -21.30 -1.70 -7.17
CA PRO A 275 -20.44 -1.97 -8.32
C PRO A 275 -21.09 -1.62 -9.66
N ASP A 276 -22.35 -2.02 -9.86
CA ASP A 276 -23.06 -1.85 -11.13
C ASP A 276 -23.19 -0.39 -11.55
N TRP A 277 -23.45 0.53 -10.61
CA TRP A 277 -23.55 1.95 -10.94
C TRP A 277 -22.23 2.50 -11.50
N TRP A 278 -21.10 2.04 -10.96
CA TRP A 278 -19.76 2.48 -11.35
C TRP A 278 -19.28 1.88 -12.68
N VAL A 279 -19.94 0.85 -13.20
CA VAL A 279 -19.56 0.19 -14.46
C VAL A 279 -20.61 0.24 -15.56
N ALA A 280 -21.85 0.62 -15.26
CA ALA A 280 -23.01 0.56 -16.17
C ALA A 280 -22.85 1.28 -17.52
N ASP A 281 -22.01 2.31 -17.61
CA ASP A 281 -22.00 3.24 -18.74
C ASP A 281 -20.64 3.26 -19.50
N SER A 282 -19.78 2.27 -19.29
CA SER A 282 -18.46 2.18 -19.94
C SER A 282 -18.52 1.43 -21.28
N VAL A 283 -19.05 2.09 -22.32
CA VAL A 283 -19.34 1.54 -23.66
C VAL A 283 -18.09 1.25 -24.54
N SER A 284 -16.86 1.26 -23.99
CA SER A 284 -15.64 1.18 -24.84
C SER A 284 -14.43 0.44 -24.24
N ASP A 285 -14.59 -0.22 -23.08
CA ASP A 285 -13.49 -0.93 -22.42
C ASP A 285 -13.95 -2.34 -22.01
N ASP A 286 -14.06 -3.21 -23.01
CA ASP A 286 -14.61 -4.56 -22.87
C ASP A 286 -13.77 -5.47 -21.95
N PHE A 287 -12.52 -5.09 -21.68
CA PHE A 287 -11.57 -5.92 -20.95
C PHE A 287 -11.16 -5.34 -19.60
N GLY A 288 -11.09 -4.01 -19.44
CA GLY A 288 -10.77 -3.36 -18.16
C GLY A 288 -11.98 -3.20 -17.23
N VAL A 289 -13.18 -3.05 -17.79
CA VAL A 289 -14.41 -2.89 -17.00
C VAL A 289 -14.76 -4.15 -16.19
N PRO A 290 -14.69 -5.38 -16.74
CA PRO A 290 -14.92 -6.59 -15.95
C PRO A 290 -14.01 -6.68 -14.72
N VAL A 291 -12.71 -6.42 -14.88
CA VAL A 291 -11.75 -6.38 -13.76
C VAL A 291 -12.15 -5.36 -12.71
N THR A 292 -12.58 -4.16 -13.15
CA THR A 292 -13.03 -3.10 -12.24
C THR A 292 -14.30 -3.52 -11.50
N LYS A 293 -15.24 -4.20 -12.16
CA LYS A 293 -16.47 -4.70 -11.53
C LYS A 293 -16.15 -5.72 -10.42
N ILE A 294 -15.36 -6.75 -10.75
CA ILE A 294 -14.96 -7.79 -9.79
C ILE A 294 -14.18 -7.17 -8.62
N GLN A 295 -13.32 -6.17 -8.88
CA GLN A 295 -12.62 -5.43 -7.84
C GLN A 295 -13.57 -4.73 -6.85
N LEU A 296 -14.63 -4.11 -7.35
CA LEU A 296 -15.62 -3.42 -6.51
C LEU A 296 -16.46 -4.42 -5.70
N GLU A 297 -16.90 -5.52 -6.32
CA GLU A 297 -17.63 -6.61 -5.63
C GLU A 297 -16.78 -7.26 -4.53
N LEU A 298 -15.47 -7.45 -4.78
CA LEU A 298 -14.56 -7.92 -3.74
C LEU A 298 -14.42 -6.90 -2.61
N ALA A 299 -14.39 -5.60 -2.89
CA ALA A 299 -14.31 -4.59 -1.85
C ALA A 299 -15.55 -4.63 -0.93
N GLU A 300 -16.74 -4.89 -1.48
CA GLU A 300 -17.96 -5.14 -0.71
C GLU A 300 -17.87 -6.39 0.14
N LEU A 301 -17.48 -7.52 -0.48
CA LEU A 301 -17.30 -8.78 0.24
C LEU A 301 -16.31 -8.64 1.39
N ARG A 302 -15.20 -7.92 1.18
CA ARG A 302 -14.21 -7.65 2.23
C ARG A 302 -14.75 -6.78 3.35
N ALA A 303 -15.57 -5.79 3.04
CA ALA A 303 -16.23 -4.96 4.06
C ALA A 303 -17.16 -5.81 4.92
N GLU A 304 -17.97 -6.66 4.30
CA GLU A 304 -18.84 -7.63 4.99
C GLU A 304 -18.04 -8.60 5.87
N VAL A 305 -16.98 -9.20 5.32
CA VAL A 305 -16.09 -10.13 6.04
C VAL A 305 -15.41 -9.44 7.22
N ASN A 306 -14.98 -8.18 7.08
CA ASN A 306 -14.38 -7.43 8.18
C ASN A 306 -15.36 -7.22 9.35
N ASN A 307 -16.59 -6.84 9.04
CA ASN A 307 -17.62 -6.67 10.06
C ASN A 307 -18.03 -8.02 10.69
N ALA A 308 -18.13 -9.07 9.88
CA ALA A 308 -18.52 -10.40 10.32
C ALA A 308 -17.47 -11.06 11.21
N LEU A 309 -16.22 -11.17 10.75
CA LEU A 309 -15.19 -11.95 11.45
C LEU A 309 -14.72 -11.32 12.76
N THR A 310 -15.07 -10.06 13.02
CA THR A 310 -14.79 -9.36 14.28
C THR A 310 -15.94 -9.45 15.29
N SER A 311 -17.17 -9.77 14.85
CA SER A 311 -18.37 -9.70 15.70
C SER A 311 -19.15 -11.02 15.81
N PHE A 312 -19.00 -11.94 14.86
CA PHE A 312 -19.81 -13.14 14.80
C PHE A 312 -19.49 -14.13 15.94
N PRO A 313 -20.50 -14.62 16.68
CA PRO A 313 -20.29 -15.71 17.61
C PRO A 313 -20.07 -17.02 16.83
N ARG A 314 -19.29 -17.93 17.41
CA ARG A 314 -19.00 -19.25 16.81
C ARG A 314 -20.16 -20.22 17.03
N THR A 315 -21.26 -20.05 16.29
CA THR A 315 -22.42 -20.96 16.27
C THR A 315 -22.65 -21.53 14.86
N PRO A 316 -23.33 -22.69 14.72
CA PRO A 316 -23.55 -23.32 13.41
C PRO A 316 -24.14 -22.40 12.33
N GLU A 317 -25.03 -21.49 12.72
CA GLU A 317 -25.60 -20.48 11.82
C GLU A 317 -24.52 -19.55 11.22
N TYR A 318 -23.63 -19.02 12.08
CA TYR A 318 -22.57 -18.13 11.62
C TYR A 318 -21.44 -18.88 10.90
N PHE A 319 -21.18 -20.15 11.24
CA PHE A 319 -20.32 -21.02 10.42
C PHE A 319 -20.84 -21.13 8.98
N ALA A 320 -22.16 -21.30 8.80
CA ALA A 320 -22.77 -21.33 7.47
C ALA A 320 -22.62 -19.99 6.74
N LYS A 321 -22.82 -18.85 7.43
CA LYS A 321 -22.59 -17.51 6.86
C LYS A 321 -21.15 -17.28 6.42
N VAL A 322 -20.16 -17.65 7.25
CA VAL A 322 -18.74 -17.52 6.91
C VAL A 322 -18.34 -18.44 5.75
N THR A 323 -18.91 -19.65 5.69
CA THR A 323 -18.77 -20.54 4.53
C THR A 323 -19.38 -19.92 3.26
N GLY A 324 -20.48 -19.19 3.40
CA GLY A 324 -21.07 -18.41 2.30
C GLY A 324 -20.14 -17.33 1.74
N PHE A 325 -19.34 -16.68 2.59
CA PHE A 325 -18.31 -15.73 2.11
C PHE A 325 -17.21 -16.42 1.31
N ILE A 326 -16.78 -17.63 1.70
CA ILE A 326 -15.81 -18.43 0.93
C ILE A 326 -16.38 -18.70 -0.46
N ARG A 327 -17.61 -19.20 -0.56
CA ARG A 327 -18.26 -19.49 -1.86
C ARG A 327 -18.37 -18.25 -2.75
N ARG A 328 -18.74 -17.09 -2.18
CA ARG A 328 -18.76 -15.82 -2.93
C ARG A 328 -17.38 -15.42 -3.44
N ALA A 329 -16.34 -15.58 -2.63
CA ALA A 329 -14.97 -15.31 -3.05
C ALA A 329 -14.51 -16.27 -4.17
N GLU A 330 -14.88 -17.56 -4.10
CA GLU A 330 -14.59 -18.54 -5.16
C GLU A 330 -15.30 -18.21 -6.48
N LEU A 331 -16.53 -17.69 -6.43
CA LEU A 331 -17.24 -17.21 -7.62
C LEU A 331 -16.49 -16.03 -8.28
N LEU A 332 -16.01 -15.07 -7.50
CA LEU A 332 -15.20 -13.96 -8.04
C LEU A 332 -13.89 -14.45 -8.67
N GLU A 333 -13.25 -15.49 -8.11
CA GLU A 333 -12.07 -16.12 -8.72
C GLU A 333 -12.41 -16.82 -10.04
N GLN A 334 -13.58 -17.47 -10.12
CA GLN A 334 -14.06 -18.10 -11.35
C GLN A 334 -14.32 -17.06 -12.45
N GLU A 335 -14.89 -15.90 -12.10
CA GLU A 335 -15.08 -14.80 -13.04
C GLU A 335 -13.74 -14.28 -13.60
N TYR A 336 -12.70 -14.21 -12.76
CA TYR A 336 -11.35 -13.87 -13.25
C TYR A 336 -10.77 -14.89 -14.21
N TYR A 337 -10.98 -16.18 -13.93
CA TYR A 337 -10.54 -17.24 -14.84
C TYR A 337 -11.23 -17.14 -16.21
N GLN A 338 -12.55 -16.85 -16.22
CA GLN A 338 -13.31 -16.64 -17.44
C GLN A 338 -12.85 -15.39 -18.21
N TRP A 339 -12.63 -14.29 -17.50
CA TRP A 339 -12.07 -13.07 -18.08
C TRP A 339 -10.73 -13.35 -18.76
N GLU A 340 -9.78 -13.99 -18.05
CA GLU A 340 -8.46 -14.33 -18.56
C GLU A 340 -8.54 -15.22 -19.82
N ALA A 341 -9.44 -16.21 -19.82
CA ALA A 341 -9.68 -17.08 -20.96
C ALA A 341 -10.27 -16.34 -22.18
N SER A 342 -11.05 -15.28 -21.95
CA SER A 342 -11.70 -14.48 -23.01
C SER A 342 -10.74 -13.52 -23.72
N LEU A 343 -9.55 -13.25 -23.17
CA LEU A 343 -8.67 -12.21 -23.68
C LEU A 343 -8.07 -12.56 -25.06
N PRO A 344 -8.08 -11.60 -26.01
CA PRO A 344 -7.41 -11.78 -27.29
C PRO A 344 -5.88 -11.84 -27.11
N ALA A 345 -5.17 -12.33 -28.12
CA ALA A 345 -3.71 -12.46 -28.07
C ALA A 345 -2.98 -11.14 -27.79
N SER A 346 -3.49 -10.00 -28.29
CA SER A 346 -2.93 -8.66 -28.04
C SER A 346 -3.02 -8.21 -26.59
N TRP A 347 -3.90 -8.83 -25.78
CA TRP A 347 -4.01 -8.56 -24.36
C TRP A 347 -3.20 -9.52 -23.50
N LYS A 348 -2.63 -10.59 -24.06
CA LYS A 348 -1.86 -11.57 -23.28
C LYS A 348 -0.45 -11.04 -22.99
N PRO A 349 0.08 -11.23 -21.76
CA PRO A 349 1.46 -10.87 -21.45
C PRO A 349 2.42 -11.67 -22.32
N ARG A 350 3.49 -11.03 -22.81
CA ARG A 350 4.54 -11.71 -23.58
C ARG A 350 5.82 -11.75 -22.78
N THR A 351 6.33 -12.95 -22.50
CA THR A 351 7.65 -13.10 -21.89
C THR A 351 8.73 -12.76 -22.92
N VAL A 352 9.65 -11.88 -22.56
CA VAL A 352 10.72 -11.40 -23.45
C VAL A 352 12.12 -11.77 -22.99
N ALA A 353 12.27 -12.07 -21.70
CA ALA A 353 13.55 -12.44 -21.10
C ALA A 353 13.34 -13.34 -19.89
N TRP A 354 14.39 -14.08 -19.52
CA TRP A 354 14.47 -14.86 -18.29
C TRP A 354 15.80 -14.55 -17.61
N VAL A 355 15.76 -14.13 -16.35
CA VAL A 355 16.94 -13.74 -15.57
C VAL A 355 17.17 -14.76 -14.46
N ASP A 356 18.24 -15.54 -14.58
CA ASP A 356 18.53 -16.62 -13.63
C ASP A 356 19.11 -16.13 -12.30
N ASN A 357 19.97 -15.11 -12.33
CA ASN A 357 20.69 -14.63 -11.16
C ASN A 357 20.91 -13.11 -11.18
N VAL A 358 21.00 -12.50 -9.99
CA VAL A 358 21.37 -11.09 -9.82
C VAL A 358 22.89 -10.96 -9.76
N ALA A 359 23.47 -10.15 -10.65
CA ALA A 359 24.87 -9.77 -10.58
C ALA A 359 25.14 -9.00 -9.27
N GLY A 360 26.08 -9.49 -8.44
CA GLY A 360 26.52 -8.79 -7.23
C GLY A 360 25.80 -9.12 -5.92
N ALA A 361 25.03 -10.22 -5.85
CA ALA A 361 24.38 -10.78 -4.64
C ALA A 361 23.35 -9.88 -3.89
N ASP A 362 23.26 -8.59 -4.20
CA ASP A 362 22.29 -7.67 -3.60
C ASP A 362 21.05 -7.51 -4.48
N ILE A 363 20.01 -8.30 -4.19
CA ILE A 363 18.74 -8.25 -4.92
C ILE A 363 18.09 -6.86 -4.88
N SER A 364 18.34 -6.03 -3.85
CA SER A 364 17.72 -4.71 -3.75
C SER A 364 18.15 -3.76 -4.88
N LYS A 365 19.34 -3.98 -5.45
CA LYS A 365 19.90 -3.18 -6.54
C LYS A 365 19.49 -3.67 -7.93
N ALA A 366 18.95 -4.89 -8.04
CA ALA A 366 18.58 -5.48 -9.32
C ALA A 366 17.42 -4.72 -9.98
N GLU A 367 17.54 -4.42 -11.28
CA GLU A 367 16.45 -3.85 -12.07
C GLU A 367 15.32 -4.87 -12.32
N VAL A 368 15.68 -6.15 -12.37
CA VAL A 368 14.81 -7.28 -12.63
C VAL A 368 14.89 -8.26 -11.45
N CYS A 369 13.74 -8.74 -10.99
CA CYS A 369 13.66 -9.84 -10.03
C CYS A 369 13.98 -11.15 -10.78
N PRO A 370 14.79 -12.08 -10.23
CA PRO A 370 15.05 -13.36 -10.88
C PRO A 370 13.77 -14.06 -11.33
N GLY A 371 13.76 -14.53 -12.58
CA GLY A 371 12.60 -15.11 -13.26
C GLY A 371 12.31 -14.45 -14.61
N LYS A 372 11.08 -14.63 -15.09
CA LYS A 372 10.61 -14.06 -16.35
C LYS A 372 10.47 -12.53 -16.29
N VAL A 373 10.59 -11.90 -17.45
CA VAL A 373 10.23 -10.50 -17.68
C VAL A 373 9.14 -10.42 -18.73
N GLU A 374 8.06 -9.71 -18.42
CA GLU A 374 6.88 -9.57 -19.27
C GLU A 374 6.82 -8.18 -19.91
N VAL A 375 6.34 -8.13 -21.16
CA VAL A 375 5.90 -6.91 -21.83
C VAL A 375 4.45 -7.01 -22.26
N TYR A 376 3.86 -5.85 -22.51
CA TYR A 376 2.47 -5.67 -22.88
C TYR A 376 2.38 -4.77 -24.11
N THR A 377 1.27 -4.85 -24.81
CA THR A 377 0.97 -3.99 -25.97
C THR A 377 0.79 -2.52 -25.59
N SER A 378 0.40 -2.24 -24.35
CA SER A 378 0.44 -0.90 -23.78
C SER A 378 0.59 -0.95 -22.27
N ILE A 379 1.00 0.18 -21.69
CA ILE A 379 1.05 0.35 -20.23
C ILE A 379 -0.31 0.13 -19.57
N TRP A 380 -1.40 0.46 -20.28
CA TRP A 380 -2.75 0.26 -19.78
C TRP A 380 -3.11 -1.23 -19.65
N VAL A 381 -2.72 -2.05 -20.63
CA VAL A 381 -2.91 -3.51 -20.58
C VAL A 381 -2.11 -4.11 -19.42
N GLY A 382 -0.85 -3.72 -19.27
CA GLY A 382 -0.01 -4.16 -18.15
C GLY A 382 -0.60 -3.76 -16.78
N THR A 383 -1.14 -2.54 -16.69
CA THR A 383 -1.80 -2.04 -15.49
C THR A 383 -3.06 -2.85 -15.15
N THR A 384 -3.88 -3.16 -16.16
CA THR A 384 -5.10 -3.96 -15.99
C THR A 384 -4.78 -5.38 -15.50
N TRP A 385 -3.75 -6.03 -16.06
CA TRP A 385 -3.26 -7.31 -15.57
C TRP A 385 -2.80 -7.26 -14.13
N ASN A 386 -2.02 -6.24 -13.77
CA ASN A 386 -1.54 -6.07 -12.42
C ASN A 386 -2.68 -5.81 -11.41
N HIS A 387 -3.72 -5.07 -11.81
CA HIS A 387 -4.93 -4.94 -11.01
C HIS A 387 -5.62 -6.29 -10.82
N ALA A 388 -5.90 -7.04 -11.89
CA ALA A 388 -6.53 -8.35 -11.81
C ALA A 388 -5.75 -9.31 -10.89
N ARG A 389 -4.43 -9.42 -11.07
CA ARG A 389 -3.55 -10.25 -10.22
C ARG A 389 -3.56 -9.81 -8.76
N SER A 390 -3.55 -8.50 -8.50
CA SER A 390 -3.63 -7.95 -7.14
C SER A 390 -4.97 -8.26 -6.49
N VAL A 391 -6.08 -8.18 -7.24
CA VAL A 391 -7.42 -8.52 -6.73
C VAL A 391 -7.49 -10.00 -6.36
N ARG A 392 -7.01 -10.91 -7.22
CA ARG A 392 -6.95 -12.36 -6.95
C ARG A 392 -6.16 -12.72 -5.69
N ILE A 393 -5.02 -12.05 -5.43
CA ILE A 393 -4.28 -12.19 -4.15
C ILE A 393 -5.18 -11.84 -2.95
N ASN A 394 -6.00 -10.80 -3.07
CA ASN A 394 -6.92 -10.38 -2.02
C ASN A 394 -8.15 -11.30 -1.89
N ILE A 395 -8.63 -11.91 -2.98
CA ILE A 395 -9.66 -12.97 -2.95
C ILE A 395 -9.13 -14.14 -2.10
N SER A 396 -7.96 -14.66 -2.44
CA SER A 396 -7.34 -15.75 -1.70
C SER A 396 -7.07 -15.40 -0.23
N GLY A 397 -6.64 -14.16 0.04
CA GLY A 397 -6.52 -13.64 1.41
C GLY A 397 -7.86 -13.64 2.17
N THR A 398 -8.96 -13.32 1.51
CA THR A 398 -10.31 -13.33 2.09
C THR A 398 -10.77 -14.74 2.41
N ILE A 399 -10.59 -15.69 1.48
CA ILE A 399 -10.87 -17.11 1.69
C ILE A 399 -10.08 -17.65 2.89
N THR A 400 -8.77 -17.39 2.92
CA THR A 400 -7.88 -17.84 4.00
C THR A 400 -8.32 -17.29 5.36
N ARG A 401 -8.78 -16.03 5.43
CA ARG A 401 -9.30 -15.43 6.66
C ARG A 401 -10.57 -16.12 7.15
N CYS A 402 -11.51 -16.38 6.25
CA CYS A 402 -12.73 -17.12 6.59
C CYS A 402 -12.41 -18.55 7.05
N ALA A 403 -11.52 -19.25 6.35
CA ALA A 403 -11.05 -20.58 6.75
C ALA A 403 -10.38 -20.55 8.14
N ALA A 404 -9.55 -19.55 8.41
CA ALA A 404 -8.92 -19.38 9.72
C ALA A 404 -9.93 -19.13 10.85
N TRP A 405 -10.99 -18.37 10.57
CA TRP A 405 -12.06 -18.17 11.55
C TRP A 405 -12.81 -19.48 11.85
N ILE A 406 -13.09 -20.27 10.80
CA ILE A 406 -13.81 -21.55 10.88
C ILE A 406 -12.98 -22.60 11.64
N CYS A 407 -11.71 -22.79 11.28
CA CYS A 407 -10.90 -23.84 11.88
C CYS A 407 -10.38 -23.49 13.28
N SER A 408 -10.48 -22.23 13.71
CA SER A 408 -10.01 -21.76 15.01
C SER A 408 -10.54 -22.64 16.15
N PRO A 409 -9.68 -23.09 17.10
CA PRO A 409 -8.30 -22.66 17.33
C PRO A 409 -7.21 -23.43 16.55
N VAL A 410 -7.58 -24.30 15.60
CA VAL A 410 -6.62 -25.03 14.75
C VAL A 410 -5.87 -24.05 13.84
N ASP A 411 -4.59 -24.33 13.58
CA ASP A 411 -3.78 -23.54 12.67
C ASP A 411 -4.35 -23.59 11.24
N TYR A 412 -4.80 -22.45 10.74
CA TYR A 412 -5.34 -22.27 9.39
C TYR A 412 -4.37 -22.68 8.30
N ARG A 413 -3.06 -22.76 8.60
CA ARG A 413 -2.06 -23.22 7.63
C ARG A 413 -2.19 -24.69 7.26
N THR A 414 -2.98 -25.44 8.01
CA THR A 414 -3.29 -26.84 7.72
C THR A 414 -4.49 -27.02 6.79
N THR A 415 -5.21 -25.94 6.45
CA THR A 415 -6.42 -26.04 5.64
C THR A 415 -6.10 -26.11 4.14
N PRO A 416 -6.94 -26.78 3.33
CA PRO A 416 -6.76 -26.83 1.88
C PRO A 416 -6.82 -25.45 1.22
N GLU A 417 -7.60 -24.51 1.78
CA GLU A 417 -7.72 -23.14 1.28
C GLU A 417 -6.39 -22.40 1.37
N TYR A 418 -5.67 -22.53 2.50
CA TYR A 418 -4.34 -21.93 2.64
C TYR A 418 -3.32 -22.57 1.69
N ALA A 419 -3.35 -23.90 1.56
CA ALA A 419 -2.46 -24.61 0.64
C ALA A 419 -2.70 -24.20 -0.83
N HIS A 420 -3.97 -24.01 -1.23
CA HIS A 420 -4.33 -23.46 -2.54
C HIS A 420 -3.84 -22.02 -2.68
N GLY A 421 -4.08 -21.18 -1.67
CA GLY A 421 -3.68 -19.77 -1.65
C GLY A 421 -2.18 -19.56 -1.80
N ILE A 422 -1.34 -20.39 -1.16
CA ILE A 422 0.12 -20.35 -1.36
C ILE A 422 0.49 -20.53 -2.82
N ARG A 423 -0.05 -21.57 -3.49
CA ARG A 423 0.31 -21.87 -4.89
C ARG A 423 -0.12 -20.74 -5.81
N LEU A 424 -1.40 -20.39 -5.77
CA LEU A 424 -1.99 -19.36 -6.63
C LEU A 424 -1.31 -18.01 -6.41
N CYS A 425 -1.17 -17.56 -5.17
CA CYS A 425 -0.64 -16.23 -4.89
C CYS A 425 0.87 -16.12 -5.13
N SER A 426 1.63 -17.21 -4.99
CA SER A 426 3.05 -17.23 -5.37
C SER A 426 3.24 -16.99 -6.86
N ASP A 427 2.40 -17.63 -7.70
CA ASP A 427 2.43 -17.44 -9.15
C ASP A 427 1.98 -16.02 -9.52
N LEU A 428 0.86 -15.56 -8.98
CA LEU A 428 0.37 -14.18 -9.20
C LEU A 428 1.37 -13.12 -8.76
N ALA A 429 2.06 -13.32 -7.63
CA ALA A 429 3.09 -12.40 -7.18
C ALA A 429 4.30 -12.40 -8.11
N THR A 430 4.75 -13.57 -8.56
CA THR A 430 5.85 -13.69 -9.54
C THR A 430 5.50 -12.97 -10.84
N ASP A 431 4.27 -13.12 -11.30
CA ASP A 431 3.71 -12.45 -12.46
C ASP A 431 3.67 -10.93 -12.31
N ILE A 432 3.22 -10.40 -11.17
CA ILE A 432 3.29 -8.95 -10.89
C ILE A 432 4.74 -8.49 -10.90
N LEU A 433 5.67 -9.20 -10.25
CA LEU A 433 7.09 -8.82 -10.22
C LEU A 433 7.71 -8.81 -11.62
N SER A 434 7.30 -9.74 -12.49
CA SER A 434 7.78 -9.82 -13.88
C SER A 434 7.33 -8.67 -14.77
N SER A 435 6.24 -7.99 -14.41
CA SER A 435 5.68 -6.86 -15.17
C SER A 435 6.32 -5.52 -14.81
N ILE A 436 6.94 -5.42 -13.63
CA ILE A 436 7.47 -4.18 -13.10
C ILE A 436 8.59 -3.59 -13.97
N PRO A 437 9.56 -4.37 -14.49
CA PRO A 437 10.58 -3.81 -15.38
C PRO A 437 9.96 -3.03 -16.55
N TYR A 438 8.94 -3.57 -17.21
CA TYR A 438 8.24 -2.89 -18.31
C TYR A 438 7.63 -1.55 -17.86
N HIS A 439 6.95 -1.51 -16.71
CA HIS A 439 6.37 -0.28 -16.17
C HIS A 439 7.44 0.75 -15.76
N LEU A 440 8.63 0.29 -15.35
CA LEU A 440 9.75 1.12 -14.99
C LEU A 440 10.70 1.38 -16.16
N GLY A 441 10.22 1.22 -17.40
CA GLY A 441 10.94 1.56 -18.63
C GLY A 441 12.22 0.75 -18.83
N TRP A 442 12.25 -0.49 -18.33
CA TRP A 442 13.32 -1.43 -18.65
C TRP A 442 13.33 -1.68 -20.16
N ASP A 443 14.36 -1.17 -20.80
CA ASP A 443 14.54 -1.31 -22.23
C ASP A 443 15.27 -2.61 -22.53
N ILE A 444 14.55 -3.55 -23.14
CA ILE A 444 15.14 -4.77 -23.67
C ILE A 444 16.22 -4.39 -24.70
N ASN A 445 16.10 -3.25 -25.41
CA ASN A 445 16.93 -2.78 -26.53
C ASN A 445 18.34 -2.25 -26.26
N LYS A 446 18.89 -2.54 -25.08
CA LYS A 446 20.27 -3.05 -24.99
C LYS A 446 20.32 -4.55 -25.38
N GLY A 447 19.51 -4.97 -26.37
CA GLY A 447 19.18 -6.36 -26.72
C GLY A 447 17.70 -6.76 -27.00
N GLY A 448 16.81 -5.90 -27.55
CA GLY A 448 15.46 -6.27 -28.04
C GLY A 448 14.17 -5.50 -27.64
N ALA A 449 14.02 -4.20 -27.88
CA ALA A 449 12.74 -3.70 -28.43
C ALA A 449 11.67 -3.07 -27.52
N VAL A 450 11.89 -2.03 -26.70
CA VAL A 450 10.75 -1.14 -26.34
C VAL A 450 10.77 0.08 -27.27
N SER A 451 9.85 0.10 -28.24
CA SER A 451 9.67 1.24 -29.14
C SER A 451 8.95 2.38 -28.42
N SER A 452 9.38 3.62 -28.65
CA SER A 452 8.77 4.85 -28.13
C SER A 452 7.31 5.07 -28.52
N SER A 453 6.78 4.26 -29.45
CA SER A 453 5.35 4.21 -29.82
C SER A 453 4.44 3.79 -28.67
N ASP A 454 4.94 2.99 -27.73
CA ASP A 454 4.10 2.32 -26.72
C ASP A 454 3.74 3.23 -25.53
N PHE A 455 4.40 4.39 -25.44
CA PHE A 455 4.10 5.44 -24.47
C PHE A 455 3.82 6.74 -25.22
N SER A 456 2.56 7.21 -25.23
CA SER A 456 2.10 8.42 -25.92
C SER A 456 3.17 9.52 -26.06
N SER A 457 3.66 9.73 -27.29
CA SER A 457 4.64 10.76 -27.60
C SER A 457 3.91 12.07 -27.93
N PHE A 458 3.78 12.96 -26.96
CA PHE A 458 3.35 14.35 -27.20
C PHE A 458 4.53 15.32 -27.35
N THR A 459 5.77 14.84 -27.23
CA THR A 459 6.97 15.70 -27.27
C THR A 459 8.10 14.99 -27.99
N SER A 460 8.40 15.45 -29.19
CA SER A 460 9.55 15.06 -30.01
C SER A 460 10.83 15.64 -29.40
N GLY A 461 11.52 14.89 -28.55
CA GLY A 461 12.81 15.30 -27.99
C GLY A 461 13.65 14.10 -27.57
N LEU A 462 14.94 14.11 -27.94
CA LEU A 462 15.93 13.03 -27.72
C LEU A 462 16.11 12.58 -26.25
N ASP A 463 15.59 13.32 -25.27
CA ASP A 463 15.64 12.96 -23.85
C ASP A 463 14.47 12.07 -23.36
N ALA A 464 13.38 11.96 -24.14
CA ALA A 464 12.30 11.00 -23.88
C ALA A 464 12.76 9.53 -24.04
N PHE A 465 13.98 9.33 -24.55
CA PHE A 465 14.55 8.04 -24.96
C PHE A 465 15.42 7.36 -23.89
N ARG A 466 15.60 7.95 -22.70
CA ARG A 466 16.53 7.42 -21.68
C ARG A 466 16.01 7.27 -20.26
N ASN A 467 14.84 7.84 -19.91
CA ASN A 467 14.30 7.76 -18.55
C ASN A 467 12.87 7.20 -18.55
N PRO A 468 12.51 6.32 -17.59
CA PRO A 468 11.15 5.82 -17.49
C PRO A 468 10.16 6.93 -17.17
N LYS A 469 9.01 6.94 -17.86
CA LYS A 469 7.95 7.92 -17.61
C LYS A 469 7.36 7.75 -16.22
N GLY A 470 7.15 8.87 -15.53
CA GLY A 470 6.55 8.91 -14.19
C GLY A 470 5.25 8.10 -14.07
N ILE A 471 4.40 8.10 -15.10
CA ILE A 471 3.13 7.36 -15.09
C ILE A 471 3.31 5.84 -14.91
N GLY A 472 4.40 5.26 -15.43
CA GLY A 472 4.66 3.84 -15.27
C GLY A 472 4.97 3.45 -13.83
N GLY A 473 5.76 4.29 -13.14
CA GLY A 473 5.98 4.12 -11.71
C GLY A 473 4.69 4.30 -10.90
N PHE A 474 3.80 5.22 -11.32
CA PHE A 474 2.53 5.44 -10.64
C PHE A 474 1.62 4.21 -10.73
N PHE A 475 1.49 3.61 -11.92
CA PHE A 475 0.71 2.39 -12.11
C PHE A 475 1.34 1.15 -11.49
N ALA A 476 2.68 1.07 -11.44
CA ALA A 476 3.38 -0.02 -10.77
C ALA A 476 3.28 0.04 -9.24
N LEU A 477 3.05 1.23 -8.67
CA LEU A 477 3.18 1.45 -7.23
C LEU A 477 2.27 0.54 -6.40
N TRP A 478 0.97 0.54 -6.72
CA TRP A 478 -0.02 -0.22 -5.96
C TRP A 478 0.15 -1.75 -6.07
N PRO A 479 0.36 -2.33 -7.26
CA PRO A 479 0.68 -3.76 -7.40
C PRO A 479 1.95 -4.19 -6.66
N ILE A 480 3.05 -3.41 -6.75
CA ILE A 480 4.28 -3.71 -6.01
C ILE A 480 4.02 -3.68 -4.50
N PHE A 481 3.26 -2.69 -4.04
CA PHE A 481 2.90 -2.60 -2.64
C PHE A 481 2.07 -3.81 -2.18
N ALA A 482 1.04 -4.19 -2.94
CA ALA A 482 0.22 -5.37 -2.64
C ALA A 482 1.06 -6.65 -2.52
N VAL A 483 1.98 -6.88 -3.46
CA VAL A 483 2.93 -8.00 -3.39
C VAL A 483 3.86 -7.88 -2.19
N SER A 484 4.40 -6.69 -1.91
CA SER A 484 5.30 -6.49 -0.77
C SER A 484 4.64 -6.74 0.60
N CYS A 485 3.30 -6.72 0.65
CA CYS A 485 2.51 -6.96 1.86
C CYS A 485 2.06 -8.41 2.02
N THR A 486 2.09 -9.24 0.96
CA THR A 486 1.53 -10.59 1.06
C THR A 486 2.46 -11.58 1.77
N ASP A 487 1.90 -12.57 2.46
CA ASP A 487 2.63 -13.66 3.12
C ASP A 487 3.17 -14.72 2.13
N TYR A 488 2.71 -14.69 0.88
CA TYR A 488 2.99 -15.72 -0.12
C TYR A 488 4.29 -15.54 -0.92
N ILE A 489 5.14 -14.57 -0.54
CA ILE A 489 6.42 -14.30 -1.22
C ILE A 489 7.63 -14.47 -0.32
N THR A 490 8.78 -14.76 -0.95
CA THR A 490 10.06 -14.84 -0.26
C THR A 490 10.54 -13.48 0.26
N ASP A 491 11.42 -13.50 1.27
CA ASP A 491 12.05 -12.27 1.77
C ASP A 491 12.88 -11.55 0.71
N ALA A 492 13.48 -12.30 -0.23
CA ALA A 492 14.25 -11.74 -1.33
C ALA A 492 13.35 -10.95 -2.30
N GLN A 493 12.24 -11.55 -2.76
CA GLN A 493 11.23 -10.85 -3.58
C GLN A 493 10.66 -9.63 -2.86
N ARG A 494 10.41 -9.74 -1.55
CA ARG A 494 9.91 -8.62 -0.75
C ARG A 494 10.92 -7.48 -0.64
N ALA A 495 12.19 -7.80 -0.42
CA ALA A 495 13.28 -6.82 -0.38
C ALA A 495 13.42 -6.12 -1.74
N TRP A 496 13.33 -6.88 -2.84
CA TRP A 496 13.33 -6.34 -4.20
C TRP A 496 12.15 -5.39 -4.43
N ALA A 497 10.91 -5.82 -4.13
CA ALA A 497 9.70 -5.02 -4.29
C ALA A 497 9.80 -3.68 -3.53
N LYS A 498 10.26 -3.73 -2.27
CA LYS A 498 10.50 -2.52 -1.47
C LYS A 498 11.58 -1.62 -2.07
N ALA A 499 12.64 -2.20 -2.61
CA ALA A 499 13.68 -1.43 -3.28
C ALA A 499 13.19 -0.77 -4.57
N ARG A 500 12.33 -1.43 -5.35
CA ARG A 500 11.68 -0.85 -6.53
C ARG A 500 10.74 0.30 -6.17
N MET A 501 10.00 0.21 -5.07
CA MET A 501 9.23 1.37 -4.56
C MET A 501 10.13 2.55 -4.16
N ARG A 502 11.30 2.29 -3.54
CA ARG A 502 12.28 3.36 -3.27
C ARG A 502 12.82 3.98 -4.56
N TYR A 503 13.15 3.14 -5.55
CA TYR A 503 13.56 3.60 -6.88
C TYR A 503 12.50 4.51 -7.53
N ILE A 504 11.22 4.14 -7.46
CA ILE A 504 10.11 4.98 -7.92
C ILE A 504 10.14 6.36 -7.24
N GLY A 505 10.36 6.41 -5.93
CA GLY A 505 10.48 7.68 -5.21
C GLY A 505 11.74 8.48 -5.53
N ASP A 506 12.90 7.83 -5.61
CA ASP A 506 14.19 8.49 -5.79
C ASP A 506 14.46 8.92 -7.23
N SER A 507 14.03 8.11 -8.20
CA SER A 507 14.35 8.28 -9.63
C SER A 507 13.20 8.82 -10.45
N MET A 508 11.96 8.48 -10.09
CA MET A 508 10.75 8.91 -10.82
C MET A 508 9.98 10.02 -10.09
N GLY A 509 10.42 10.41 -8.91
CA GLY A 509 9.94 11.59 -8.19
C GLY A 509 8.59 11.43 -7.49
N MET A 510 8.13 10.19 -7.26
CA MET A 510 6.89 9.92 -6.51
C MET A 510 7.20 9.52 -5.07
N ASN A 511 7.31 10.51 -4.20
CA ASN A 511 7.81 10.31 -2.84
C ASN A 511 6.93 9.39 -1.99
N HIS A 512 5.62 9.32 -2.24
CA HIS A 512 4.72 8.42 -1.52
C HIS A 512 5.17 6.95 -1.58
N ALA A 513 5.86 6.55 -2.66
CA ALA A 513 6.41 5.21 -2.79
C ALA A 513 7.42 4.85 -1.69
N LYS A 514 8.16 5.84 -1.16
CA LYS A 514 9.11 5.63 -0.06
C LYS A 514 8.39 5.33 1.26
N VAL A 515 7.25 5.96 1.48
CA VAL A 515 6.40 5.69 2.65
C VAL A 515 5.90 4.25 2.59
N LEU A 516 5.31 3.84 1.46
CA LEU A 516 4.81 2.49 1.25
C LEU A 516 5.92 1.43 1.39
N ALA A 517 7.14 1.71 0.91
CA ALA A 517 8.30 0.83 1.08
C ALA A 517 8.71 0.61 2.55
N GLY A 518 8.35 1.54 3.43
CA GLY A 518 8.63 1.49 4.87
C GLY A 518 7.72 0.53 5.64
N PHE A 519 6.53 0.21 5.13
CA PHE A 519 5.55 -0.59 5.85
C PHE A 519 6.00 -2.04 6.02
N GLN A 520 5.67 -2.66 7.14
CA GLN A 520 5.95 -4.06 7.45
C GLN A 520 4.66 -4.89 7.55
N LEU A 521 3.70 -4.58 6.68
CA LEU A 521 2.47 -5.34 6.55
C LEU A 521 2.73 -6.80 6.10
N ARG A 522 1.89 -7.70 6.63
CA ARG A 522 1.88 -9.15 6.36
C ARG A 522 0.44 -9.63 6.26
N LEU A 523 -0.02 -9.88 5.04
CA LEU A 523 -1.41 -10.18 4.72
C LEU A 523 -1.53 -11.57 4.07
N PRO A 524 -2.49 -12.41 4.50
CA PRO A 524 -3.58 -12.10 5.44
C PRO A 524 -3.23 -12.25 6.94
N SER A 525 -2.04 -12.73 7.33
CA SER A 525 -1.75 -13.13 8.72
C SER A 525 -1.99 -12.04 9.78
N MET A 526 -1.69 -10.77 9.49
CA MET A 526 -1.95 -9.67 10.43
C MET A 526 -3.43 -9.44 10.67
N ILE A 527 -4.25 -9.59 9.63
CA ILE A 527 -5.69 -9.42 9.75
C ILE A 527 -6.32 -10.65 10.40
N ILE A 528 -5.83 -11.87 10.11
CA ILE A 528 -6.26 -13.08 10.85
C ILE A 528 -5.98 -12.93 12.34
N ARG A 529 -4.80 -12.40 12.71
CA ARG A 529 -4.48 -12.12 14.11
C ARG A 529 -5.47 -11.13 14.70
N ARG A 530 -5.72 -10.00 14.04
CA ARG A 530 -6.74 -9.01 14.44
C ARG A 530 -8.10 -9.67 14.68
N ASP A 531 -8.56 -10.48 13.74
CA ASP A 531 -9.86 -11.16 13.83
C ASP A 531 -9.95 -12.04 15.09
N ASN A 532 -8.82 -12.64 15.49
CA ASN A 532 -8.72 -13.42 16.73
C ASN A 532 -8.59 -12.56 18.01
N ILE A 533 -8.04 -11.34 17.96
CA ILE A 533 -7.95 -10.43 19.12
C ILE A 533 -9.36 -10.20 19.69
N GLY A 534 -10.33 -9.89 18.82
CA GLY A 534 -11.73 -9.65 19.21
C GLY A 534 -12.45 -10.86 19.80
N HIS A 535 -11.88 -12.06 19.69
CA HIS A 535 -12.48 -13.32 20.14
C HIS A 535 -11.70 -14.03 21.24
N SER A 536 -10.69 -13.36 21.84
CA SER A 536 -9.87 -13.98 22.89
C SER A 536 -10.77 -14.53 24.01
N PRO A 537 -10.80 -15.86 24.25
CA PRO A 537 -11.50 -16.38 25.42
C PRO A 537 -10.85 -15.77 26.66
N PRO A 538 -11.62 -15.50 27.74
CA PRO A 538 -11.06 -14.96 28.97
C PRO A 538 -9.90 -15.85 29.39
N SER A 539 -8.72 -15.24 29.61
CA SER A 539 -7.60 -15.96 30.18
C SER A 539 -8.09 -16.59 31.49
N THR A 540 -8.01 -17.92 31.59
CA THR A 540 -8.09 -18.63 32.86
C THR A 540 -6.84 -18.31 33.67
N GLN A 541 -6.66 -17.05 34.06
CA GLN A 541 -5.87 -16.75 35.24
C GLN A 541 -6.70 -17.25 36.40
N THR A 542 -6.27 -18.37 36.97
CA THR A 542 -6.65 -18.83 38.29
C THR A 542 -6.66 -17.65 39.24
N ALA A 543 -7.86 -17.17 39.60
CA ALA A 543 -8.03 -16.32 40.76
C ALA A 543 -7.44 -17.08 41.96
N PRO A 544 -6.55 -16.47 42.76
CA PRO A 544 -6.12 -17.12 44.00
C PRO A 544 -7.36 -17.35 44.85
N ALA A 545 -7.58 -18.60 45.25
CA ALA A 545 -8.66 -18.98 46.14
C ALA A 545 -8.58 -18.12 47.41
N MET A 546 -9.50 -17.15 47.54
CA MET A 546 -9.76 -16.51 48.82
C MET A 546 -10.39 -17.57 49.70
N THR A 547 -9.58 -18.14 50.59
CA THR A 547 -10.04 -18.96 51.72
C THR A 547 -11.06 -18.16 52.52
N ARG A 548 -12.33 -18.52 52.39
CA ARG A 548 -13.40 -18.09 53.31
C ARG A 548 -13.05 -18.63 54.69
N GLY A 549 -12.63 -17.74 55.59
CA GLY A 549 -12.65 -18.01 57.02
C GLY A 549 -14.10 -18.24 57.44
N VAL A 550 -14.36 -19.42 57.99
CA VAL A 550 -15.65 -19.80 58.60
C VAL A 550 -15.82 -18.96 59.86
N TYR A 551 -16.86 -18.14 59.91
CA TYR A 551 -17.38 -17.57 61.15
C TYR A 551 -18.84 -18.00 61.28
N SER A 552 -19.10 -18.89 62.23
CA SER A 552 -20.42 -19.40 62.58
C SER A 552 -21.17 -18.40 63.48
N PRO A 553 -22.49 -18.25 63.34
CA PRO A 553 -23.29 -17.45 64.27
C PRO A 553 -23.67 -18.27 65.52
N PRO A 554 -23.84 -17.66 66.70
CA PRO A 554 -24.30 -18.36 67.88
C PRO A 554 -25.84 -18.50 67.89
N THR A 555 -26.30 -19.74 68.02
CA THR A 555 -27.67 -20.15 68.36
C THR A 555 -27.94 -19.96 69.85
N ALA A 556 -29.09 -19.37 70.21
CA ALA A 556 -29.64 -19.36 71.56
C ALA A 556 -30.81 -20.39 71.68
N PRO A 557 -31.04 -21.01 72.86
CA PRO A 557 -32.11 -21.99 73.07
C PRO A 557 -33.38 -21.37 73.71
N PRO A 558 -34.53 -22.10 73.75
CA PRO A 558 -35.83 -21.54 74.11
C PRO A 558 -36.33 -21.95 75.51
N SER A 559 -37.13 -21.09 76.15
CA SER A 559 -38.35 -21.47 76.91
C SER A 559 -38.97 -20.29 77.70
N GLY A 560 -40.30 -20.11 77.57
CA GLY A 560 -41.18 -19.89 78.73
C GLY A 560 -41.83 -18.51 79.00
N ALA A 561 -43.12 -18.41 78.65
CA ALA A 561 -44.22 -17.68 79.33
C ALA A 561 -44.36 -16.13 79.29
N THR A 562 -45.57 -15.72 78.87
CA THR A 562 -46.26 -14.41 78.71
C THR A 562 -46.84 -13.81 80.02
N PRO A 563 -47.63 -12.70 80.04
CA PRO A 563 -47.58 -11.31 79.51
C PRO A 563 -47.84 -10.29 80.70
N PRO A 564 -48.44 -9.05 80.63
CA PRO A 564 -48.91 -8.15 79.53
C PRO A 564 -48.59 -6.61 79.64
N PHE A 565 -48.75 -5.88 78.51
CA PHE A 565 -49.22 -4.48 78.20
C PHE A 565 -48.93 -3.24 79.13
N PRO A 566 -49.10 -1.94 78.69
CA PRO A 566 -49.37 -1.34 77.36
C PRO A 566 -48.49 -0.09 76.95
N HIS A 567 -48.67 0.31 75.67
CA HIS A 567 -48.50 1.61 74.95
C HIS A 567 -48.57 2.96 75.73
N PRO A 568 -48.43 4.18 75.11
CA PRO A 568 -47.80 4.64 73.83
C PRO A 568 -47.02 6.01 73.93
N SER A 569 -46.51 6.52 72.79
CA SER A 569 -46.53 7.95 72.34
C SER A 569 -45.23 8.80 72.36
N PHE A 570 -44.73 9.11 71.15
CA PHE A 570 -44.41 10.46 70.57
C PHE A 570 -43.48 11.47 71.33
N PRO A 571 -43.05 12.60 70.70
CA PRO A 571 -41.88 12.78 69.83
C PRO A 571 -40.95 13.92 70.38
N ILE A 572 -40.21 14.64 69.51
CA ILE A 572 -39.56 15.97 69.74
C ILE A 572 -38.13 15.86 70.31
N SER A 573 -37.06 16.49 69.83
CA SER A 573 -36.76 17.38 68.70
C SER A 573 -35.27 17.81 68.77
N TYR A 574 -34.89 18.69 67.85
CA TYR A 574 -33.73 19.59 67.83
C TYR A 574 -32.37 19.03 67.36
N ALA A 575 -32.20 19.19 66.04
CA ALA A 575 -31.17 20.03 65.41
C ALA A 575 -29.89 20.34 66.22
N SER A 576 -28.73 20.00 65.64
CA SER A 576 -27.64 20.97 65.41
C SER A 576 -26.46 20.37 64.64
N SER A 577 -25.96 21.17 63.70
CA SER A 577 -24.57 21.27 63.21
C SER A 577 -23.91 20.11 62.46
N ALA A 578 -23.97 20.25 61.12
CA ALA A 578 -22.83 20.34 60.22
C ALA A 578 -21.54 19.55 60.54
N THR A 579 -21.27 18.52 59.74
CA THR A 579 -19.95 18.29 59.11
C THR A 579 -20.16 17.41 57.88
N THR A 580 -20.34 18.03 56.71
CA THR A 580 -20.37 17.30 55.43
C THR A 580 -18.96 16.84 55.09
N ARG A 581 -18.57 15.65 55.56
CA ARG A 581 -17.48 14.90 54.92
C ARG A 581 -18.01 14.45 53.56
N ILE A 582 -17.53 15.07 52.50
CA ILE A 582 -17.65 14.54 51.14
C ILE A 582 -16.85 13.23 51.14
N SER A 583 -17.55 12.12 51.38
CA SER A 583 -17.01 10.78 51.11
C SER A 583 -16.99 10.63 49.60
N ALA A 584 -15.81 10.84 49.00
CA ALA A 584 -15.57 10.48 47.60
C ALA A 584 -15.79 8.97 47.49
N THR A 585 -17.00 8.59 47.10
CA THR A 585 -17.34 7.20 46.80
C THR A 585 -16.66 6.93 45.47
N VAL A 586 -15.45 6.40 45.52
CA VAL A 586 -14.81 5.77 44.37
C VAL A 586 -15.73 4.63 43.97
N TYR A 587 -16.53 4.83 42.92
CA TYR A 587 -17.36 3.77 42.36
C TYR A 587 -16.42 2.65 41.90
N ALA A 588 -16.27 1.63 42.73
CA ALA A 588 -15.62 0.39 42.35
C ALA A 588 -16.48 -0.24 41.26
N LEU A 589 -15.91 -0.42 40.06
CA LEU A 589 -16.56 -1.12 38.96
C LEU A 589 -17.04 -2.49 39.43
N ASP A 590 -18.26 -2.88 39.06
CA ASP A 590 -18.75 -4.25 39.31
C ASP A 590 -17.88 -5.28 38.55
N PRO A 591 -17.69 -6.52 39.06
CA PRO A 591 -16.99 -7.60 38.38
C PRO A 591 -17.23 -7.74 36.86
N LEU A 592 -18.45 -7.52 36.36
CA LEU A 592 -18.72 -7.55 34.92
C LEU A 592 -18.04 -6.37 34.20
N GLN A 593 -18.17 -5.16 34.75
CA GLN A 593 -17.54 -3.96 34.22
C GLN A 593 -16.00 -4.02 34.30
N GLN A 594 -15.45 -4.63 35.35
CA GLN A 594 -14.00 -4.86 35.46
C GLN A 594 -13.51 -5.82 34.38
N ARG A 595 -14.28 -6.87 34.09
CA ARG A 595 -13.96 -7.84 33.04
C ARG A 595 -14.02 -7.21 31.65
N GLU A 596 -15.07 -6.44 31.37
CA GLU A 596 -15.20 -5.69 30.11
C GLU A 596 -14.07 -4.67 29.95
N ALA A 597 -13.72 -3.93 31.01
CA ALA A 597 -12.60 -3.00 31.00
C ALA A 597 -11.26 -3.69 30.73
N MET A 598 -11.01 -4.85 31.35
CA MET A 598 -9.79 -5.63 31.12
C MET A 598 -9.71 -6.19 29.69
N GLN A 599 -10.83 -6.67 29.13
CA GLN A 599 -10.90 -7.12 27.75
C GLN A 599 -10.64 -5.97 26.78
N LYS A 600 -11.26 -4.81 27.02
CA LYS A 600 -11.02 -3.59 26.24
C LYS A 600 -9.56 -3.13 26.31
N GLU A 601 -8.96 -3.11 27.49
CA GLU A 601 -7.55 -2.75 27.65
C GLU A 601 -6.61 -3.72 26.93
N THR A 602 -6.91 -5.03 27.00
CA THR A 602 -6.14 -6.05 26.30
C THR A 602 -6.25 -5.90 24.78
N PHE A 603 -7.46 -5.65 24.28
CA PHE A 603 -7.72 -5.36 22.87
C PHE A 603 -6.91 -4.15 22.39
N GLU A 604 -6.99 -3.01 23.10
CA GLU A 604 -6.26 -1.80 22.73
C GLU A 604 -4.74 -1.99 22.76
N ARG A 605 -4.23 -2.78 23.72
CA ARG A 605 -2.80 -3.10 23.82
C ARG A 605 -2.32 -3.94 22.64
N GLU A 606 -3.06 -4.99 22.26
CA GLU A 606 -2.69 -5.84 21.13
C GLU A 606 -2.86 -5.11 19.78
N ARG A 607 -3.89 -4.28 19.66
CA ARG A 607 -4.11 -3.37 18.52
C ARG A 607 -2.94 -2.42 18.33
N ALA A 608 -2.52 -1.72 19.39
CA ALA A 608 -1.38 -0.80 19.35
C ALA A 608 -0.08 -1.51 18.96
N LEU A 609 0.15 -2.73 19.46
CA LEU A 609 1.33 -3.54 19.10
C LEU A 609 1.30 -3.96 17.62
N LEU A 610 0.14 -4.35 17.10
CA LEU A 610 -0.03 -4.70 15.70
C LEU A 610 0.27 -3.50 14.78
N LEU A 611 -0.27 -2.33 15.12
CA LEU A 611 -0.05 -1.08 14.38
C LEU A 611 1.42 -0.64 14.40
N LYS A 612 2.07 -0.69 15.56
CA LYS A 612 3.48 -0.34 15.70
C LYS A 612 4.39 -1.28 14.89
N LYS A 613 4.04 -2.57 14.83
CA LYS A 613 4.75 -3.55 14.00
C LYS A 613 4.53 -3.26 12.52
N ALA A 614 3.29 -3.02 12.10
CA ALA A 614 2.94 -2.69 10.72
C ALA A 614 3.62 -1.40 10.24
N SER A 615 3.69 -0.39 11.11
CA SER A 615 4.25 0.94 10.82
C SER A 615 5.76 0.94 10.80
N ASN A 616 6.43 -0.14 11.22
CA ASN A 616 7.86 -0.16 11.44
C ASN A 616 8.32 1.01 12.33
N SER A 617 7.46 1.45 13.26
CA SER A 617 7.68 2.63 14.12
C SER A 617 7.93 3.94 13.33
N GLN A 618 7.34 4.10 12.15
CA GLN A 618 7.42 5.34 11.34
C GLN A 618 6.57 6.52 11.88
N GLY A 619 5.95 6.36 13.05
CA GLY A 619 5.20 7.40 13.74
C GLY A 619 3.68 7.33 13.57
N GLU A 620 2.98 8.18 14.33
CA GLU A 620 1.53 8.13 14.52
C GLU A 620 0.74 8.31 13.21
N ALA A 621 1.21 9.16 12.29
CA ALA A 621 0.53 9.40 11.02
C ALA A 621 0.51 8.14 10.12
N VAL A 622 1.58 7.35 10.15
CA VAL A 622 1.66 6.07 9.44
C VAL A 622 0.80 5.01 10.14
N GLU A 623 0.80 5.00 11.47
CA GLU A 623 -0.08 4.11 12.26
C GLU A 623 -1.57 4.37 11.97
N LYS A 624 -1.99 5.64 11.88
CA LYS A 624 -3.37 6.01 11.49
C LYS A 624 -3.73 5.50 10.10
N LEU A 625 -2.81 5.59 9.13
CA LEU A 625 -3.05 5.03 7.81
C LEU A 625 -3.17 3.50 7.88
N LEU A 626 -2.28 2.84 8.60
CA LEU A 626 -2.30 1.38 8.73
C LEU A 626 -3.51 0.86 9.51
N ALA A 627 -4.09 1.68 10.38
CA ALA A 627 -5.37 1.39 11.01
C ALA A 627 -6.49 1.26 9.96
N VAL A 628 -6.46 2.05 8.89
CA VAL A 628 -7.37 1.89 7.75
C VAL A 628 -7.11 0.58 7.00
N TYR A 629 -5.84 0.26 6.71
CA TYR A 629 -5.46 -0.98 6.00
C TYR A 629 -5.83 -2.26 6.74
N LEU A 630 -5.58 -2.26 8.05
CA LEU A 630 -5.90 -3.37 8.93
C LEU A 630 -7.35 -3.31 9.43
N ALA A 631 -8.10 -2.24 9.12
CA ALA A 631 -9.42 -1.94 9.66
C ALA A 631 -9.47 -2.21 11.18
N VAL A 632 -8.61 -1.50 11.93
CA VAL A 632 -8.45 -1.60 13.40
C VAL A 632 -8.63 -0.29 14.14
#